data_AF-A0A7Y2P1R5-F1
#
_entry.id   AF-A0A7Y2P1R5-F1
#
_cell.length_a   1.000
_cell.length_b   1.000
_cell.length_c   1.000
_cell.angle_alpha   90.00
_cell.angle_beta   90.00
_cell.angle_gamma   90.00
#
_symmetry.space_group_name_H-M   'P 1'
#
loop_
_entity.id
_entity.type
_entity.pdbx_description
1 polymer ?
#
loop_
_entity_poly.entity_id
_entity_poly.type
_entity_poly.pdbx_seq_one_letter_code
_entity_poly.pdbx_strand_id
1 'polypeptide(L)'
;MNIREYNKDHLKERAGVMPAAPVEVDAPQSGDPLLFWTQHEKDPIEVNLHPLANGQRGASQTGGDSRFIAFSARPRLILQLAPAIEEAVLYAGKATVHSYLNTLRDWWRILDAVEAAAATAGQPMTRVDDVRLLTQVHSEYAHRSGMHRTNFSKFCTLANATLRALGTRQMYWESPEDVGVQKHIPPEEQRKALRIALKRSCRNVLERWAKSDRLSQIAVEPEDPEEANLYRHVHYMRNIQNKTGKVLPTPNELRDGVPQSTLNYRGIYMGPLRESIFPSGRDADAVWYLCLVNTGWNPSTLIALDATKKFLFDHFKDDPNDSHRRFVLSPQTYELIGEKERAGGKEQVVTGQWKTQDGPGHLIKTYLERVAPLRELLNQQLIQEKLKYEKMEREGAGYSERAAQFAEVKSIEQGCRSVWLHVVNGGNIAWISNSAPRRLYCVNGAAVTYVDEVVHLLNAQRVATNEQRVKHKETLLTPLAPVPRVRAKDFRVWFADYVYRASNGNILQVKKALGHSRLRTSIGYVDSNILNQEASDAARRFLNILEGELDAGRIDLAILAYLYRHGELSPEQEDLLVQSRTLPKSRMNVACKDALHPPSHIKATADEACDVQRCMLCPENAVLLPESLDGIAMRVEELRALQGFLPIGTWAEDRYDIELKNNLMALRKFDLNRSLTKRQKWARAIAAGEHYVPGVPLASSP
;
A
#
# COMPACT_ATOMS: atom_id res chain seq x y z
N MET A 1 -3.51 -30.91 27.65
CA MET A 1 -4.08 -29.55 27.65
C MET A 1 -3.40 -28.74 26.56
N ASN A 2 -4.06 -28.57 25.42
CA ASN A 2 -3.52 -27.90 24.24
C ASN A 2 -4.37 -26.64 23.98
N ILE A 3 -3.83 -25.47 24.31
CA ILE A 3 -4.48 -24.17 24.10
C ILE A 3 -4.08 -23.71 22.70
N ARG A 4 -4.89 -24.07 21.68
CA ARG A 4 -5.13 -23.37 20.40
C ARG A 4 -5.71 -24.34 19.36
N GLU A 5 -7.00 -24.60 19.46
CA GLU A 5 -7.79 -24.93 18.27
C GLU A 5 -8.31 -23.61 17.69
N TYR A 6 -7.70 -23.19 16.59
CA TYR A 6 -8.15 -22.05 15.80
C TYR A 6 -9.26 -22.57 14.88
N ASN A 7 -10.52 -22.39 15.29
CA ASN A 7 -11.66 -22.78 14.48
C ASN A 7 -11.67 -21.94 13.18
N LYS A 8 -11.48 -22.56 12.01
CA LYS A 8 -11.41 -21.89 10.71
C LYS A 8 -12.79 -21.67 10.07
N ASP A 9 -13.89 -22.01 10.75
CA ASP A 9 -15.22 -22.06 10.12
C ASP A 9 -16.06 -20.78 10.16
N HIS A 10 -15.52 -19.64 10.64
CA HIS A 10 -16.27 -18.36 10.59
C HIS A 10 -16.51 -17.82 9.16
N LEU A 11 -15.91 -18.44 8.14
CA LEU A 11 -16.03 -18.06 6.73
C LEU A 11 -17.28 -18.62 6.04
N LYS A 12 -17.97 -19.62 6.62
CA LYS A 12 -19.17 -20.22 6.00
C LYS A 12 -20.47 -19.48 6.32
N GLU A 13 -20.55 -18.74 7.42
CA GLU A 13 -21.80 -18.09 7.86
C GLU A 13 -22.17 -16.80 7.09
N ARG A 14 -21.37 -16.37 6.11
CA ARG A 14 -21.62 -15.14 5.33
C ARG A 14 -22.05 -15.38 3.88
N ALA A 15 -22.28 -16.63 3.48
CA ALA A 15 -22.74 -16.99 2.13
C ALA A 15 -24.27 -16.88 2.01
N GLY A 16 -24.80 -15.67 2.22
CA GLY A 16 -26.23 -15.38 2.23
C GLY A 16 -26.74 -14.62 1.00
N VAL A 17 -26.20 -14.87 -0.19
CA VAL A 17 -26.82 -14.49 -1.46
C VAL A 17 -26.37 -15.51 -2.51
N MET A 18 -27.25 -16.37 -2.98
CA MET A 18 -27.02 -17.12 -4.22
C MET A 18 -27.52 -16.27 -5.38
N PRO A 19 -26.66 -15.57 -6.14
CA PRO A 19 -27.05 -15.11 -7.47
C PRO A 19 -27.32 -16.35 -8.34
N ALA A 20 -28.30 -16.26 -9.24
CA ALA A 20 -28.56 -17.29 -10.25
C ALA A 20 -27.23 -17.71 -10.89
N ALA A 21 -26.95 -19.02 -10.91
CA ALA A 21 -25.70 -19.55 -11.44
C ALA A 21 -25.48 -18.99 -12.85
N PRO A 22 -24.41 -18.22 -13.09
CA PRO A 22 -24.14 -17.72 -14.43
C PRO A 22 -23.97 -18.91 -15.35
N VAL A 23 -24.56 -18.85 -16.53
CA VAL A 23 -24.26 -19.79 -17.63
C VAL A 23 -22.75 -19.76 -17.84
N GLU A 24 -22.06 -20.81 -17.42
CA GLU A 24 -20.63 -20.98 -17.67
C GLU A 24 -20.46 -21.48 -19.10
N VAL A 25 -19.58 -20.80 -19.82
CA VAL A 25 -19.31 -21.08 -21.23
C VAL A 25 -17.90 -21.65 -21.29
N ASP A 26 -17.76 -22.84 -21.88
CA ASP A 26 -16.48 -23.53 -22.02
C ASP A 26 -15.62 -22.90 -23.13
N ALA A 27 -14.30 -22.91 -22.91
CA ALA A 27 -13.34 -22.42 -23.89
C ALA A 27 -13.30 -23.33 -25.13
N PRO A 28 -13.16 -22.78 -26.35
CA PRO A 28 -13.10 -23.58 -27.56
C PRO A 28 -11.78 -24.38 -27.62
N GLN A 29 -11.87 -25.63 -28.08
CA GLN A 29 -10.69 -26.49 -28.30
C GLN A 29 -10.22 -26.41 -29.76
N SER A 30 -8.92 -26.18 -29.98
CA SER A 30 -8.33 -26.05 -31.32
C SER A 30 -7.90 -27.39 -31.94
N GLY A 31 -7.59 -28.39 -31.12
CA GLY A 31 -6.90 -29.62 -31.55
C GLY A 31 -5.43 -29.44 -31.94
N ASP A 32 -4.94 -28.19 -32.04
CA ASP A 32 -3.54 -27.85 -32.29
C ASP A 32 -2.79 -27.66 -30.95
N PRO A 33 -1.69 -28.40 -30.67
CA PRO A 33 -0.93 -28.26 -29.43
C PRO A 33 -0.24 -26.90 -29.25
N LEU A 34 -0.14 -26.08 -30.31
CA LEU A 34 0.43 -24.74 -30.27
C LEU A 34 -0.63 -23.65 -30.03
N LEU A 35 -1.91 -24.02 -29.97
CA LEU A 35 -3.04 -23.10 -29.82
C LEU A 35 -4.04 -23.62 -28.78
N PHE A 36 -4.05 -23.00 -27.60
CA PHE A 36 -4.93 -23.40 -26.51
C PHE A 36 -5.34 -22.21 -25.65
N TRP A 37 -6.45 -22.35 -24.91
CA TRP A 37 -6.92 -21.35 -23.97
C TRP A 37 -6.48 -21.70 -22.54
N THR A 38 -6.03 -20.70 -21.79
CA THR A 38 -5.81 -20.88 -20.34
C THR A 38 -7.14 -21.06 -19.62
N GLN A 39 -7.17 -21.90 -18.59
CA GLN A 39 -8.29 -22.12 -17.66
C GLN A 39 -8.29 -21.13 -16.47
N HIS A 40 -7.75 -19.92 -16.66
CA HIS A 40 -7.77 -18.91 -15.61
C HIS A 40 -9.21 -18.42 -15.37
N GLU A 41 -9.73 -18.57 -14.15
CA GLU A 41 -11.12 -18.28 -13.77
C GLU A 41 -11.59 -16.89 -14.24
N LYS A 42 -10.74 -15.87 -14.10
CA LYS A 42 -11.14 -14.48 -14.33
C LYS A 42 -10.69 -13.84 -15.65
N ASP A 43 -9.65 -14.36 -16.27
CA ASP A 43 -8.92 -13.67 -17.35
C ASP A 43 -8.28 -14.71 -18.27
N PRO A 44 -9.10 -15.63 -18.85
CA PRO A 44 -8.59 -16.62 -19.77
C PRO A 44 -8.09 -15.94 -21.05
N ILE A 45 -6.99 -16.44 -21.60
CA ILE A 45 -6.39 -15.94 -22.83
C ILE A 45 -6.00 -17.09 -23.75
N GLU A 46 -6.14 -16.87 -25.05
CA GLU A 46 -5.58 -17.74 -26.09
C GLU A 46 -4.05 -17.63 -26.11
N VAL A 47 -3.38 -18.76 -25.93
CA VAL A 47 -1.94 -18.91 -26.06
C VAL A 47 -1.66 -19.38 -27.48
N ASN A 48 -1.03 -18.52 -28.28
CA ASN A 48 -0.60 -18.85 -29.63
C ASN A 48 0.93 -18.94 -29.70
N LEU A 49 1.45 -20.15 -29.89
CA LEU A 49 2.88 -20.47 -29.99
C LEU A 49 3.39 -20.51 -31.44
N HIS A 50 2.53 -20.40 -32.45
CA HIS A 50 2.95 -20.41 -33.86
C HIS A 50 4.04 -19.38 -34.22
N PRO A 51 4.09 -18.17 -33.64
CA PRO A 51 5.19 -17.25 -33.92
C PRO A 51 6.58 -17.85 -33.63
N LEU A 52 6.71 -18.72 -32.64
CA LEU A 52 7.97 -19.39 -32.29
C LEU A 52 8.29 -20.57 -33.23
N ALA A 53 7.25 -21.22 -33.77
CA ALA A 53 7.38 -22.28 -34.77
C ALA A 53 7.79 -21.74 -36.14
N ASN A 54 7.14 -20.66 -36.58
CA ASN A 54 7.30 -20.07 -37.91
C ASN A 54 8.44 -19.04 -37.99
N GLY A 55 8.93 -18.59 -36.83
CA GLY A 55 9.88 -17.49 -36.72
C GLY A 55 9.23 -16.13 -37.01
N GLN A 56 9.94 -15.05 -36.72
CA GLN A 56 9.44 -13.70 -36.93
C GLN A 56 10.51 -12.85 -37.63
N ARG A 57 10.31 -12.60 -38.94
CA ARG A 57 11.28 -11.92 -39.81
C ARG A 57 11.10 -10.39 -39.87
N GLY A 58 10.00 -9.84 -39.35
CA GLY A 58 9.68 -8.41 -39.38
C GLY A 58 8.51 -8.06 -38.45
N ALA A 59 8.34 -6.77 -38.14
CA ALA A 59 7.25 -6.30 -37.28
C ALA A 59 5.90 -6.74 -37.86
N SER A 60 5.03 -7.29 -37.01
CA SER A 60 3.59 -7.32 -37.29
C SER A 60 3.15 -5.90 -37.65
N GLN A 61 2.33 -5.71 -38.68
CA GLN A 61 1.86 -4.40 -39.16
C GLN A 61 1.09 -3.59 -38.09
N THR A 62 0.93 -4.10 -36.88
CA THR A 62 0.26 -3.45 -35.75
C THR A 62 1.25 -2.73 -34.83
N GLY A 63 1.67 -1.53 -35.23
CA GLY A 63 2.02 -0.44 -34.30
C GLY A 63 3.44 -0.41 -33.71
N GLY A 64 4.34 0.26 -34.43
CA GLY A 64 5.09 1.43 -33.90
C GLY A 64 5.92 1.32 -32.61
N ASP A 65 6.54 0.17 -32.30
CA ASP A 65 7.55 0.12 -31.22
C ASP A 65 8.96 -0.13 -31.81
N SER A 66 9.89 0.79 -31.54
CA SER A 66 11.26 0.84 -32.09
C SER A 66 12.21 -0.23 -31.54
N ARG A 67 11.68 -1.36 -31.04
CA ARG A 67 12.44 -2.49 -30.45
C ARG A 67 12.04 -3.83 -31.05
N PHE A 68 11.74 -3.86 -32.34
CA PHE A 68 11.50 -5.12 -33.02
C PHE A 68 12.84 -5.82 -33.32
N ILE A 69 13.06 -7.00 -32.74
CA ILE A 69 14.22 -7.86 -33.01
C ILE A 69 13.70 -9.20 -33.50
N ALA A 70 14.08 -9.54 -34.74
CA ALA A 70 13.72 -10.77 -35.43
C ALA A 70 14.30 -12.01 -34.73
N PHE A 71 13.68 -13.17 -34.98
CA PHE A 71 14.20 -14.47 -34.56
C PHE A 71 13.80 -15.59 -35.53
N SER A 72 14.61 -16.65 -35.58
CA SER A 72 14.47 -17.76 -36.51
C SER A 72 13.41 -18.79 -36.09
N ALA A 73 12.88 -19.52 -37.06
CA ALA A 73 11.84 -20.54 -36.88
C ALA A 73 12.39 -21.81 -36.23
N ARG A 74 11.81 -22.29 -35.12
CA ARG A 74 12.23 -23.54 -34.45
C ARG A 74 11.02 -24.45 -34.15
N PRO A 75 10.38 -25.04 -35.19
CA PRO A 75 9.11 -25.76 -35.04
C PRO A 75 9.23 -27.00 -34.16
N ARG A 76 10.31 -27.78 -34.30
CA ARG A 76 10.52 -28.98 -33.49
C ARG A 76 10.75 -28.64 -32.01
N LEU A 77 11.55 -27.61 -31.72
CA LEU A 77 11.83 -27.17 -30.35
C LEU A 77 10.56 -26.71 -29.63
N ILE A 78 9.74 -25.86 -30.28
CA ILE A 78 8.53 -25.36 -29.62
C ILE A 78 7.50 -26.48 -29.42
N LEU A 79 7.38 -27.42 -30.36
CA LEU A 79 6.50 -28.59 -30.19
C LEU A 79 6.94 -29.46 -29.00
N GLN A 80 8.24 -29.62 -28.75
CA GLN A 80 8.75 -30.31 -27.56
C GLN A 80 8.45 -29.55 -26.26
N LEU A 81 8.52 -28.22 -26.28
CA LEU A 81 8.26 -27.38 -25.11
C LEU A 81 6.76 -27.17 -24.84
N ALA A 82 5.90 -27.32 -25.84
CA ALA A 82 4.48 -26.97 -25.77
C ALA A 82 3.74 -27.60 -24.57
N PRO A 83 3.88 -28.90 -24.25
CA PRO A 83 3.21 -29.48 -23.08
C PRO A 83 3.65 -28.87 -21.74
N ALA A 84 4.95 -28.59 -21.59
CA ALA A 84 5.49 -27.95 -20.39
C ALA A 84 5.06 -26.47 -20.29
N ILE A 85 4.92 -25.79 -21.44
CA ILE A 85 4.39 -24.42 -21.50
C ILE A 85 2.92 -24.42 -21.10
N GLU A 86 2.12 -25.32 -21.67
CA GLU A 86 0.69 -25.48 -21.36
C GLU A 86 0.50 -25.69 -19.86
N GLU A 87 1.19 -26.67 -19.26
CA GLU A 87 1.11 -26.92 -17.81
C GLU A 87 1.51 -25.70 -16.98
N ALA A 88 2.58 -24.99 -17.38
CA ALA A 88 3.08 -23.82 -16.65
C ALA A 88 2.16 -22.60 -16.72
N VAL A 89 1.32 -22.50 -17.76
CA VAL A 89 0.43 -21.34 -18.00
C VAL A 89 -1.06 -21.66 -17.93
N LEU A 90 -1.45 -22.93 -17.72
CA LEU A 90 -2.84 -23.39 -17.78
C LEU A 90 -3.77 -22.54 -16.90
N TYR A 91 -3.34 -22.24 -15.67
CA TYR A 91 -4.10 -21.40 -14.73
C TYR A 91 -3.50 -20.01 -14.56
N ALA A 92 -2.74 -19.52 -15.54
CA ALA A 92 -2.08 -18.23 -15.47
C ALA A 92 -2.92 -17.15 -16.16
N GLY A 93 -3.06 -15.98 -15.52
CA GLY A 93 -3.70 -14.83 -16.15
C GLY A 93 -2.86 -14.19 -17.26
N LYS A 94 -3.49 -13.30 -18.04
CA LYS A 94 -2.94 -12.69 -19.27
C LYS A 94 -1.52 -12.14 -19.13
N ALA A 95 -1.22 -11.41 -18.06
CA ALA A 95 0.09 -10.78 -17.87
C ALA A 95 1.22 -11.81 -17.67
N THR A 96 0.92 -12.92 -16.99
CA THR A 96 1.86 -14.00 -16.77
C THR A 96 2.14 -14.73 -18.08
N VAL A 97 1.10 -15.05 -18.86
CA VAL A 97 1.22 -15.65 -20.20
C VAL A 97 2.09 -14.78 -21.11
N HIS A 98 1.81 -13.48 -21.20
CA HIS A 98 2.63 -12.56 -21.99
C HIS A 98 4.09 -12.54 -21.54
N SER A 99 4.34 -12.62 -20.23
CA SER A 99 5.71 -12.69 -19.70
C SER A 99 6.42 -13.99 -20.10
N TYR A 100 5.72 -15.13 -20.15
CA TYR A 100 6.27 -16.39 -20.68
C TYR A 100 6.56 -16.28 -22.18
N LEU A 101 5.63 -15.77 -22.98
CA LEU A 101 5.83 -15.59 -24.43
C LEU A 101 7.00 -14.65 -24.73
N ASN A 102 7.14 -13.55 -23.98
CA ASN A 102 8.29 -12.65 -24.14
C ASN A 102 9.60 -13.31 -23.71
N THR A 103 9.58 -14.10 -22.63
CA THR A 103 10.76 -14.88 -22.22
C THR A 103 11.18 -15.86 -23.32
N LEU A 104 10.24 -16.58 -23.92
CA LEU A 104 10.52 -17.51 -25.02
C LEU A 104 11.10 -16.76 -26.24
N ARG A 105 10.55 -15.61 -26.62
CA ARG A 105 11.11 -14.78 -27.70
C ARG A 105 12.54 -14.32 -27.40
N ASP A 106 12.83 -13.90 -26.17
CA ASP A 106 14.17 -13.51 -25.76
C ASP A 106 15.15 -14.68 -25.84
N TRP A 107 14.72 -15.88 -25.45
CA TRP A 107 15.55 -17.08 -25.59
C TRP A 107 15.78 -17.48 -27.04
N TRP A 108 14.76 -17.40 -27.91
CA TRP A 108 14.94 -17.64 -29.34
C TRP A 108 16.00 -16.73 -29.95
N ARG A 109 16.03 -15.45 -29.54
CA ARG A 109 17.07 -14.49 -29.96
C ARG A 109 18.45 -14.86 -29.43
N ILE A 110 18.55 -15.38 -28.21
CA ILE A 110 19.82 -15.89 -27.68
C ILE A 110 20.32 -17.08 -28.49
N LEU A 111 19.44 -18.02 -28.83
CA LEU A 111 19.83 -19.19 -29.64
C LEU A 111 20.37 -18.74 -31.00
N ASP A 112 19.70 -17.81 -31.67
CA ASP A 112 20.17 -17.23 -32.94
C ASP A 112 21.51 -16.50 -32.77
N ALA A 113 21.68 -15.75 -31.70
CA ALA A 113 22.90 -15.00 -31.43
C ALA A 113 24.11 -15.90 -31.13
N VAL A 114 23.90 -17.00 -30.41
CA VAL A 114 24.95 -18.01 -30.16
C VAL A 114 25.37 -18.69 -31.47
N GLU A 115 24.40 -19.07 -32.31
CA GLU A 115 24.66 -19.68 -33.62
C GLU A 115 25.40 -18.71 -34.55
N ALA A 116 25.01 -17.43 -34.59
CA ALA A 116 25.68 -16.40 -35.37
C ALA A 116 27.11 -16.11 -34.85
N ALA A 117 27.32 -16.09 -33.54
CA ALA A 117 28.64 -15.91 -32.93
C ALA A 117 29.57 -17.09 -33.26
N ALA A 118 29.08 -18.33 -33.21
CA ALA A 118 29.84 -19.51 -33.59
C ALA A 118 30.21 -19.49 -35.08
N ALA A 119 29.28 -19.12 -35.95
CA ALA A 119 29.53 -18.98 -37.38
C ALA A 119 30.61 -17.92 -37.68
N THR A 120 30.55 -16.78 -36.98
CA THR A 120 31.54 -15.69 -37.11
C THR A 120 32.93 -16.14 -36.63
N ALA A 121 32.99 -16.97 -35.59
CA ALA A 121 34.22 -17.53 -35.06
C ALA A 121 34.74 -18.76 -35.84
N GLY A 122 34.04 -19.20 -36.90
CA GLY A 122 34.38 -20.41 -37.65
C GLY A 122 34.26 -21.71 -36.84
N GLN A 123 33.51 -21.70 -35.74
CA GLN A 123 33.32 -22.88 -34.88
C GLN A 123 32.10 -23.70 -35.34
N PRO A 124 32.19 -25.03 -35.39
CA PRO A 124 31.04 -25.87 -35.71
C PRO A 124 30.01 -25.81 -34.57
N MET A 125 28.80 -25.32 -34.88
CA MET A 125 27.68 -25.28 -33.93
C MET A 125 26.44 -25.86 -34.58
N THR A 126 25.84 -26.86 -33.93
CA THR A 126 24.56 -27.43 -34.37
C THR A 126 23.43 -26.49 -33.98
N ARG A 127 22.56 -26.18 -34.94
CA ARG A 127 21.35 -25.38 -34.70
C ARG A 127 20.47 -26.05 -33.64
N VAL A 128 20.03 -25.27 -32.66
CA VAL A 128 19.20 -25.80 -31.54
C VAL A 128 17.75 -25.97 -31.98
N ASP A 129 17.43 -27.11 -32.57
CA ASP A 129 16.05 -27.51 -32.93
C ASP A 129 15.46 -28.58 -31.99
N ASP A 130 16.23 -29.02 -30.99
CA ASP A 130 15.83 -29.99 -29.96
C ASP A 130 16.33 -29.50 -28.59
N VAL A 131 15.51 -29.65 -27.55
CA VAL A 131 15.85 -29.18 -26.19
C VAL A 131 17.13 -29.85 -25.65
N ARG A 132 17.47 -31.05 -26.14
CA ARG A 132 18.68 -31.79 -25.76
C ARG A 132 19.97 -31.18 -26.30
N LEU A 133 19.88 -30.24 -27.25
CA LEU A 133 21.02 -29.50 -27.82
C LEU A 133 21.40 -28.27 -26.99
N LEU A 134 20.67 -27.97 -25.91
CA LEU A 134 21.02 -26.89 -24.99
C LEU A 134 22.28 -27.22 -24.20
N THR A 135 23.36 -26.50 -24.49
CA THR A 135 24.67 -26.61 -23.81
C THR A 135 24.99 -25.38 -22.93
N GLN A 136 26.04 -25.49 -22.12
CA GLN A 136 26.53 -24.42 -21.24
C GLN A 136 26.82 -23.09 -21.97
N VAL A 137 27.17 -23.14 -23.25
CA VAL A 137 27.44 -21.96 -24.08
C VAL A 137 26.23 -21.02 -24.15
N HIS A 138 25.01 -21.56 -24.21
CA HIS A 138 23.78 -20.75 -24.24
C HIS A 138 23.54 -20.05 -22.90
N SER A 139 23.84 -20.74 -21.79
CA SER A 139 23.77 -20.16 -20.45
C SER A 139 24.74 -18.98 -20.35
N GLU A 140 26.01 -19.20 -20.68
CA GLU A 140 27.04 -18.16 -20.60
C GLU A 140 26.71 -16.95 -21.49
N TYR A 141 26.19 -17.19 -22.69
CA TYR A 141 25.75 -16.12 -23.57
C TYR A 141 24.57 -15.34 -22.98
N ALA A 142 23.60 -16.01 -22.35
CA ALA A 142 22.49 -15.37 -21.67
C ALA A 142 22.98 -14.48 -20.51
N HIS A 143 23.93 -14.96 -19.72
CA HIS A 143 24.59 -14.18 -18.67
C HIS A 143 25.28 -12.93 -19.24
N ARG A 144 26.11 -13.09 -20.29
CA ARG A 144 26.82 -11.98 -20.94
C ARG A 144 25.88 -10.97 -21.60
N SER A 145 24.72 -11.41 -22.09
CA SER A 145 23.70 -10.54 -22.68
C SER A 145 22.92 -9.71 -21.65
N GLY A 146 23.16 -9.93 -20.34
CA GLY A 146 22.45 -9.24 -19.27
C GLY A 146 21.00 -9.72 -19.09
N MET A 147 20.71 -10.98 -19.42
CA MET A 147 19.37 -11.55 -19.23
C MET A 147 18.98 -11.51 -17.75
N HIS A 148 17.79 -10.96 -17.46
CA HIS A 148 17.27 -10.90 -16.09
C HIS A 148 17.02 -12.32 -15.53
N ARG A 149 17.37 -12.52 -14.25
CA ARG A 149 17.15 -13.77 -13.50
C ARG A 149 15.79 -14.42 -13.73
N THR A 150 14.70 -13.64 -13.64
CA THR A 150 13.33 -14.16 -13.81
C THR A 150 13.10 -14.80 -15.18
N ASN A 151 13.57 -14.18 -16.26
CA ASN A 151 13.40 -14.71 -17.62
C ASN A 151 14.28 -15.96 -17.81
N PHE A 152 15.50 -15.92 -17.28
CA PHE A 152 16.41 -17.05 -17.29
C PHE A 152 15.80 -18.28 -16.58
N SER A 153 15.36 -18.11 -15.33
CA SER A 153 14.81 -19.22 -14.52
C SER A 153 13.50 -19.77 -15.08
N LYS A 154 12.64 -18.95 -15.69
CA LYS A 154 11.39 -19.40 -16.33
C LYS A 154 11.67 -20.38 -17.47
N PHE A 155 12.56 -20.00 -18.39
CA PHE A 155 12.92 -20.88 -19.50
C PHE A 155 13.61 -22.16 -19.02
N CYS A 156 14.56 -22.05 -18.08
CA CYS A 156 15.24 -23.22 -17.53
C CYS A 156 14.25 -24.20 -16.89
N THR A 157 13.22 -23.70 -16.19
CA THR A 157 12.15 -24.53 -15.63
C THR A 157 11.39 -25.29 -16.72
N LEU A 158 11.00 -24.61 -17.80
CA LEU A 158 10.30 -25.22 -18.93
C LEU A 158 11.16 -26.30 -19.62
N ALA A 159 12.40 -25.94 -19.96
CA ALA A 159 13.31 -26.85 -20.62
C ALA A 159 13.66 -28.06 -19.74
N ASN A 160 13.83 -27.90 -18.43
CA ASN A 160 14.05 -29.00 -17.51
C ASN A 160 12.81 -29.91 -17.33
N ALA A 161 11.61 -29.35 -17.36
CA ALA A 161 10.38 -30.14 -17.37
C ALA A 161 10.29 -31.01 -18.64
N THR A 162 10.59 -30.43 -19.81
CA THR A 162 10.65 -31.18 -21.07
C THR A 162 11.76 -32.22 -21.08
N LEU A 163 12.97 -31.91 -20.62
CA LEU A 163 14.08 -32.87 -20.53
C LEU A 163 13.73 -34.06 -19.63
N ARG A 164 13.02 -33.81 -18.53
CA ARG A 164 12.52 -34.85 -17.62
C ARG A 164 11.49 -35.74 -18.32
N ALA A 165 10.53 -35.15 -19.03
CA ALA A 165 9.54 -35.91 -19.80
C ALA A 165 10.19 -36.76 -20.91
N LEU A 166 11.30 -36.28 -21.47
CA LEU A 166 12.09 -36.98 -22.48
C LEU A 166 13.09 -38.01 -21.91
N GLY A 167 13.10 -38.24 -20.59
CA GLY A 167 13.99 -39.21 -19.93
C GLY A 167 15.47 -38.81 -19.90
N THR A 168 15.78 -37.52 -20.02
CA THR A 168 17.14 -36.98 -20.10
C THR A 168 17.55 -36.21 -18.85
N ARG A 169 18.86 -35.97 -18.66
CA ARG A 169 19.41 -35.25 -17.50
C ARG A 169 19.00 -33.77 -17.55
N GLN A 170 18.61 -33.23 -16.40
CA GLN A 170 18.29 -31.81 -16.25
C GLN A 170 19.54 -30.93 -16.40
N MET A 171 19.33 -29.69 -16.85
CA MET A 171 20.32 -28.63 -16.86
C MET A 171 20.48 -28.06 -15.44
N TYR A 172 21.72 -27.92 -15.00
CA TYR A 172 22.10 -27.34 -13.71
C TYR A 172 22.68 -25.93 -13.90
N TRP A 173 22.01 -25.08 -14.68
CA TRP A 173 22.49 -23.72 -14.93
C TRP A 173 22.22 -22.80 -13.75
N GLU A 174 23.26 -22.11 -13.30
CA GLU A 174 23.15 -21.06 -12.30
C GLU A 174 22.45 -19.83 -12.90
N SER A 175 21.50 -19.26 -12.15
CA SER A 175 20.77 -18.08 -12.61
C SER A 175 21.61 -16.81 -12.43
N PRO A 176 21.50 -15.82 -13.34
CA PRO A 176 22.18 -14.53 -13.20
C PRO A 176 21.81 -13.82 -11.89
N GLU A 177 22.74 -13.00 -11.38
CA GLU A 177 22.47 -12.08 -10.28
C GLU A 177 21.73 -10.83 -10.80
N ASP A 178 20.70 -10.41 -10.06
CA ASP A 178 19.98 -9.19 -10.40
C ASP A 178 20.77 -7.98 -9.88
N VAL A 179 21.00 -6.98 -10.73
CA VAL A 179 21.61 -5.71 -10.32
C VAL A 179 20.73 -5.04 -9.27
N GLY A 180 21.31 -4.65 -8.14
CA GLY A 180 20.59 -3.93 -7.07
C GLY A 180 20.00 -2.62 -7.59
N VAL A 181 18.67 -2.55 -7.73
CA VAL A 181 18.00 -1.34 -8.19
C VAL A 181 17.79 -0.39 -7.01
N GLN A 182 18.60 0.67 -6.93
CA GLN A 182 18.32 1.77 -6.01
C GLN A 182 17.01 2.47 -6.43
N LYS A 183 16.05 2.54 -5.51
CA LYS A 183 14.80 3.25 -5.73
C LYS A 183 14.98 4.73 -5.44
N HIS A 184 14.73 5.56 -6.45
CA HIS A 184 14.67 7.00 -6.30
C HIS A 184 13.26 7.42 -5.84
N ILE A 185 13.16 8.02 -4.66
CA ILE A 185 11.92 8.62 -4.13
C ILE A 185 12.06 10.14 -4.20
N PRO A 186 11.04 10.89 -4.69
CA PRO A 186 11.08 12.34 -4.65
C PRO A 186 10.98 12.89 -3.22
N PRO A 187 11.51 14.10 -2.93
CA PRO A 187 11.37 14.76 -1.65
C PRO A 187 9.92 14.85 -1.14
N GLU A 188 9.75 14.88 0.18
CA GLU A 188 8.41 14.86 0.82
C GLU A 188 7.51 16.02 0.37
N GLU A 189 8.08 17.22 0.17
CA GLU A 189 7.38 18.40 -0.35
C GLU A 189 6.69 18.10 -1.69
N GLN A 190 7.44 17.53 -2.64
CA GLN A 190 6.94 17.20 -3.98
C GLN A 190 5.85 16.12 -3.93
N ARG A 191 6.04 15.10 -3.07
CA ARG A 191 5.06 14.03 -2.86
C ARG A 191 3.76 14.58 -2.27
N LYS A 192 3.85 15.46 -1.26
CA LYS A 192 2.69 16.14 -0.65
C LYS A 192 1.94 16.98 -1.68
N ALA A 193 2.64 17.77 -2.48
CA ALA A 193 2.00 18.59 -3.50
C ALA A 193 1.28 17.76 -4.56
N LEU A 194 1.88 16.67 -5.05
CA LEU A 194 1.20 15.78 -5.99
C LEU A 194 -0.03 15.13 -5.36
N ARG A 195 0.05 14.71 -4.10
CA ARG A 195 -1.12 14.16 -3.37
C ARG A 195 -2.24 15.19 -3.24
N ILE A 196 -1.93 16.45 -2.96
CA ILE A 196 -2.91 17.55 -2.91
C ILE A 196 -3.53 17.78 -4.29
N ALA A 197 -2.73 17.78 -5.36
CA ALA A 197 -3.22 17.96 -6.72
C ALA A 197 -4.19 16.83 -7.14
N LEU A 198 -3.84 15.58 -6.86
CA LEU A 198 -4.71 14.41 -7.11
C LEU A 198 -6.01 14.51 -6.30
N LYS A 199 -5.90 14.90 -5.02
CA LYS A 199 -7.05 15.11 -4.15
C LYS A 199 -8.00 16.18 -4.69
N ARG A 200 -7.46 17.33 -5.10
CA ARG A 200 -8.24 18.43 -5.70
C ARG A 200 -8.93 17.99 -6.98
N SER A 201 -8.23 17.27 -7.85
CA SER A 201 -8.80 16.74 -9.09
C SER A 201 -10.00 15.82 -8.81
N CYS A 202 -9.88 14.89 -7.87
CA CYS A 202 -10.98 14.02 -7.49
C CYS A 202 -12.16 14.79 -6.86
N ARG A 203 -11.90 15.79 -6.01
CA ARG A 203 -12.97 16.62 -5.43
C ARG A 203 -13.76 17.38 -6.49
N ASN A 204 -13.07 17.98 -7.46
CA ASN A 204 -13.71 18.66 -8.58
C ASN A 204 -14.66 17.71 -9.35
N VAL A 205 -14.29 16.43 -9.50
CA VAL A 205 -15.15 15.40 -10.13
C VAL A 205 -16.42 15.17 -9.29
N LEU A 206 -16.27 14.94 -7.98
CA LEU A 206 -17.40 14.70 -7.09
C LEU A 206 -18.34 15.91 -7.00
N GLU A 207 -17.77 17.12 -6.90
CA GLU A 207 -18.53 18.38 -6.90
C GLU A 207 -19.30 18.55 -8.21
N ARG A 208 -18.68 18.26 -9.36
CA ARG A 208 -19.36 18.31 -10.66
C ARG A 208 -20.51 17.30 -10.75
N TRP A 209 -20.35 16.09 -10.23
CA TRP A 209 -21.45 15.12 -10.17
C TRP A 209 -22.59 15.59 -9.27
N ALA A 210 -22.28 16.07 -8.08
CA ALA A 210 -23.28 16.61 -7.15
C ALA A 210 -24.05 17.80 -7.77
N LYS A 211 -23.34 18.71 -8.46
CA LYS A 211 -23.96 19.80 -9.24
C LYS A 211 -24.86 19.26 -10.34
N SER A 212 -24.40 18.28 -11.12
CA SER A 212 -25.21 17.69 -12.18
C SER A 212 -26.47 16.99 -11.65
N ASP A 213 -26.37 16.33 -10.50
CA ASP A 213 -27.51 15.64 -9.87
C ASP A 213 -28.51 16.67 -9.33
N ARG A 214 -28.03 17.76 -8.71
CA ARG A 214 -28.86 18.92 -8.32
C ARG A 214 -29.64 19.49 -9.50
N LEU A 215 -28.96 19.78 -10.61
CA LEU A 215 -29.58 20.36 -11.81
C LEU A 215 -30.55 19.40 -12.51
N SER A 216 -30.43 18.10 -12.28
CA SER A 216 -31.35 17.11 -12.87
C SER A 216 -32.71 17.05 -12.17
N GLN A 217 -32.82 17.56 -10.94
CA GLN A 217 -34.04 17.57 -10.14
C GLN A 217 -34.78 18.92 -10.35
N ILE A 218 -35.63 18.98 -11.38
CA ILE A 218 -36.59 20.04 -11.79
C ILE A 218 -36.39 21.49 -11.27
N ALA A 219 -36.24 22.41 -12.24
CA ALA A 219 -36.37 23.87 -12.17
C ALA A 219 -35.52 24.62 -11.12
N VAL A 220 -34.27 24.20 -10.95
CA VAL A 220 -33.25 25.06 -10.35
C VAL A 220 -32.69 25.96 -11.44
N GLU A 221 -32.87 27.28 -11.29
CA GLU A 221 -32.22 28.24 -12.18
C GLU A 221 -30.70 28.19 -11.99
N PRO A 222 -29.90 28.15 -13.07
CA PRO A 222 -28.44 28.14 -12.96
C PRO A 222 -27.94 29.46 -12.38
N GLU A 223 -27.02 29.38 -11.43
CA GLU A 223 -26.48 30.56 -10.73
C GLU A 223 -25.38 31.26 -11.54
N ASP A 224 -24.64 30.49 -12.36
CA ASP A 224 -23.49 30.98 -13.12
C ASP A 224 -23.44 30.42 -14.58
N PRO A 225 -22.59 30.98 -15.45
CA PRO A 225 -22.48 30.53 -16.85
C PRO A 225 -22.00 29.08 -17.04
N GLU A 226 -21.16 28.55 -16.14
CA GLU A 226 -20.70 27.15 -16.21
C GLU A 226 -21.85 26.22 -15.85
N GLU A 227 -22.64 26.60 -14.85
CA GLU A 227 -23.83 25.89 -14.42
C GLU A 227 -24.92 25.91 -15.48
N ALA A 228 -25.15 27.05 -16.14
CA ALA A 228 -26.05 27.15 -17.28
C ALA A 228 -25.62 26.23 -18.43
N ASN A 229 -24.30 26.09 -18.64
CA ASN A 229 -23.77 25.15 -19.61
C ASN A 229 -24.06 23.69 -19.23
N LEU A 230 -23.78 23.30 -17.98
CA LEU A 230 -24.06 21.96 -17.47
C LEU A 230 -25.55 21.63 -17.52
N TYR A 231 -26.40 22.57 -17.11
CA TYR A 231 -27.87 22.46 -17.16
C TYR A 231 -28.36 22.09 -18.57
N ARG A 232 -27.89 22.80 -19.61
CA ARG A 232 -28.24 22.49 -21.01
C ARG A 232 -27.90 21.05 -21.40
N HIS A 233 -26.72 20.59 -21.00
CA HIS A 233 -26.27 19.21 -21.29
C HIS A 233 -27.12 18.18 -20.55
N VAL A 234 -27.35 18.36 -19.24
CA VAL A 234 -28.16 17.44 -18.42
C VAL A 234 -29.57 17.30 -18.99
N HIS A 235 -30.26 18.41 -19.25
CA HIS A 235 -31.63 18.39 -19.75
C HIS A 235 -31.72 17.82 -21.17
N TYR A 236 -30.77 18.13 -22.04
CA TYR A 236 -30.73 17.55 -23.38
C TYR A 236 -30.53 16.03 -23.33
N MET A 237 -29.59 15.55 -22.51
CA MET A 237 -29.34 14.11 -22.34
C MET A 237 -30.58 13.39 -21.81
N ARG A 238 -31.23 13.93 -20.77
CA ARG A 238 -32.45 13.37 -20.19
C ARG A 238 -33.61 13.33 -21.20
N ASN A 239 -33.78 14.38 -22.01
CA ASN A 239 -34.80 14.40 -23.05
C ASN A 239 -34.58 13.27 -24.08
N ILE A 240 -33.35 13.07 -24.56
CA ILE A 240 -33.04 11.99 -25.50
C ILE A 240 -33.21 10.61 -24.84
N GLN A 241 -32.80 10.44 -23.58
CA GLN A 241 -33.03 9.19 -22.83
C GLN A 241 -34.52 8.87 -22.72
N ASN A 242 -35.35 9.87 -22.40
CA ASN A 242 -36.81 9.71 -22.32
C ASN A 242 -37.43 9.37 -23.69
N LYS A 243 -36.94 10.00 -24.77
CA LYS A 243 -37.42 9.77 -26.14
C LYS A 243 -37.05 8.38 -26.67
N THR A 244 -35.84 7.90 -26.36
CA THR A 244 -35.31 6.64 -26.90
C THR A 244 -35.54 5.43 -25.99
N GLY A 245 -35.84 5.66 -24.71
CA GLY A 245 -35.92 4.61 -23.69
C GLY A 245 -34.57 3.97 -23.34
N LYS A 246 -33.44 4.50 -23.85
CA LYS A 246 -32.10 3.94 -23.66
C LYS A 246 -31.35 4.66 -22.55
N VAL A 247 -30.76 3.89 -21.64
CA VAL A 247 -29.85 4.43 -20.60
C VAL A 247 -28.64 5.12 -21.23
N LEU A 248 -28.04 4.51 -22.25
CA LEU A 248 -26.89 5.08 -22.96
C LEU A 248 -27.21 5.21 -24.46
N PRO A 249 -27.74 6.35 -24.91
CA PRO A 249 -28.00 6.59 -26.33
C PRO A 249 -26.71 6.61 -27.16
N THR A 250 -26.79 6.09 -28.38
CA THR A 250 -25.70 6.10 -29.38
C THR A 250 -25.43 7.53 -29.89
N PRO A 251 -24.26 7.80 -30.49
CA PRO A 251 -23.98 9.11 -31.09
C PRO A 251 -25.01 9.54 -32.15
N ASN A 252 -25.66 8.60 -32.84
CA ASN A 252 -26.70 8.91 -33.82
C ASN A 252 -28.00 9.35 -33.13
N GLU A 253 -28.37 8.68 -32.04
CA GLU A 253 -29.56 9.02 -31.25
C GLU A 253 -29.39 10.35 -30.50
N LEU A 254 -28.21 10.62 -29.96
CA LEU A 254 -27.88 11.91 -29.33
C LEU A 254 -27.92 13.08 -30.32
N ARG A 255 -27.77 12.82 -31.62
CA ARG A 255 -27.89 13.84 -32.65
C ARG A 255 -29.33 14.18 -33.00
N ASP A 256 -30.26 13.27 -32.73
CA ASP A 256 -31.69 13.42 -33.02
C ASP A 256 -31.99 13.92 -34.45
N GLY A 257 -31.26 13.39 -35.44
CA GLY A 257 -31.40 13.78 -36.86
C GLY A 257 -30.75 15.12 -37.23
N VAL A 258 -30.07 15.79 -36.30
CA VAL A 258 -29.42 17.08 -36.50
C VAL A 258 -27.89 16.91 -36.72
N PRO A 259 -27.26 17.66 -37.64
CA PRO A 259 -25.81 17.67 -37.77
C PRO A 259 -25.08 18.09 -36.49
N GLN A 260 -23.89 17.52 -36.24
CA GLN A 260 -23.07 17.82 -35.06
C GLN A 260 -22.71 19.32 -34.97
N SER A 261 -22.48 19.98 -36.10
CA SER A 261 -22.20 21.41 -36.17
C SER A 261 -23.31 22.27 -35.56
N THR A 262 -24.57 21.91 -35.81
CA THR A 262 -25.73 22.62 -35.28
C THR A 262 -25.87 22.43 -33.76
N LEU A 263 -25.55 21.25 -33.22
CA LEU A 263 -25.52 21.03 -31.78
C LEU A 263 -24.41 21.85 -31.12
N ASN A 264 -23.22 21.86 -31.71
CA ASN A 264 -22.10 22.66 -31.23
C ASN A 264 -22.44 24.16 -31.22
N TYR A 265 -23.14 24.67 -32.25
CA TYR A 265 -23.63 26.05 -32.29
C TYR A 265 -24.62 26.37 -31.16
N ARG A 266 -25.40 25.37 -30.70
CA ARG A 266 -26.28 25.47 -29.53
C ARG A 266 -25.53 25.31 -28.19
N GLY A 267 -24.21 25.15 -28.24
CA GLY A 267 -23.36 24.92 -27.07
C GLY A 267 -23.45 23.51 -26.48
N ILE A 268 -23.96 22.53 -27.25
CA ILE A 268 -24.08 21.13 -26.83
C ILE A 268 -22.96 20.31 -27.47
N TYR A 269 -22.05 19.79 -26.65
CA TYR A 269 -20.90 19.00 -27.09
C TYR A 269 -21.01 17.56 -26.57
N MET A 270 -20.72 16.57 -27.42
CA MET A 270 -20.95 15.15 -27.09
C MET A 270 -20.17 14.66 -25.85
N GLY A 271 -18.94 15.10 -25.66
CA GLY A 271 -18.14 14.75 -24.47
C GLY A 271 -18.78 15.26 -23.18
N PRO A 272 -18.91 16.59 -23.00
CA PRO A 272 -19.62 17.19 -21.87
C PRO A 272 -21.05 16.66 -21.67
N LEU A 273 -21.75 16.35 -22.77
CA LEU A 273 -23.09 15.76 -22.73
C LEU A 273 -23.09 14.42 -21.99
N ARG A 274 -22.17 13.52 -22.33
CA ARG A 274 -22.06 12.22 -21.67
C ARG A 274 -21.54 12.36 -20.24
N GLU A 275 -20.57 13.25 -20.03
CA GLU A 275 -19.96 13.55 -18.74
C GLU A 275 -20.94 14.11 -17.72
N SER A 276 -22.02 14.75 -18.19
CA SER A 276 -23.08 15.25 -17.30
C SER A 276 -23.75 14.12 -16.52
N ILE A 277 -24.03 12.97 -17.15
CA ILE A 277 -24.73 11.86 -16.51
C ILE A 277 -23.80 10.73 -16.09
N PHE A 278 -22.73 10.46 -16.84
CA PHE A 278 -21.87 9.30 -16.62
C PHE A 278 -20.42 9.70 -16.38
N PRO A 279 -19.64 8.90 -15.62
CA PRO A 279 -18.21 9.13 -15.47
C PRO A 279 -17.48 9.04 -16.81
N SER A 280 -16.57 9.98 -17.06
CA SER A 280 -15.56 9.88 -18.13
C SER A 280 -14.38 9.02 -17.71
N GLY A 281 -13.49 8.70 -18.67
CA GLY A 281 -12.20 8.09 -18.36
C GLY A 281 -11.34 8.94 -17.40
N ARG A 282 -11.46 10.27 -17.49
CA ARG A 282 -10.77 11.22 -16.59
C ARG A 282 -11.31 11.14 -15.17
N ASP A 283 -12.62 11.03 -15.02
CA ASP A 283 -13.26 10.88 -13.71
C ASP A 283 -12.84 9.56 -13.05
N ALA A 284 -12.86 8.47 -13.84
CA ALA A 284 -12.44 7.15 -13.39
C ALA A 284 -10.98 7.18 -12.91
N ASP A 285 -10.07 7.76 -13.70
CA ASP A 285 -8.66 7.88 -13.32
C ASP A 285 -8.48 8.74 -12.05
N ALA A 286 -9.18 9.88 -11.94
CA ALA A 286 -9.06 10.77 -10.79
C ALA A 286 -9.42 10.06 -9.47
N VAL A 287 -10.55 9.33 -9.46
CA VAL A 287 -11.01 8.55 -8.30
C VAL A 287 -10.07 7.38 -8.03
N TRP A 288 -9.69 6.64 -9.08
CA TRP A 288 -8.81 5.47 -8.97
C TRP A 288 -7.42 5.83 -8.40
N TYR A 289 -6.79 6.89 -8.89
CA TYR A 289 -5.48 7.33 -8.41
C TYR A 289 -5.54 7.82 -6.96
N LEU A 290 -6.60 8.52 -6.55
CA LEU A 290 -6.75 8.93 -5.15
C LEU A 290 -6.91 7.72 -4.22
N CYS A 291 -7.72 6.73 -4.62
CA CYS A 291 -7.82 5.44 -3.93
C CYS A 291 -6.47 4.72 -3.84
N LEU A 292 -5.69 4.71 -4.92
CA LEU A 292 -4.37 4.07 -4.95
C LEU A 292 -3.39 4.72 -3.97
N VAL A 293 -3.36 6.06 -3.92
CA VAL A 293 -2.50 6.82 -3.00
C VAL A 293 -2.89 6.59 -1.53
N ASN A 294 -4.19 6.44 -1.24
CA ASN A 294 -4.69 6.31 0.12
C ASN A 294 -4.64 4.86 0.66
N THR A 295 -4.66 3.85 -0.21
CA THR A 295 -4.63 2.43 0.18
C THR A 295 -3.22 1.85 0.24
N GLY A 296 -2.27 2.39 -0.53
CA GLY A 296 -0.94 1.80 -0.70
C GLY A 296 -0.95 0.45 -1.43
N TRP A 297 -2.07 0.09 -2.07
CA TRP A 297 -2.20 -1.16 -2.83
C TRP A 297 -1.36 -1.14 -4.11
N ASN A 298 -1.15 -2.32 -4.71
CA ASN A 298 -0.63 -2.34 -6.08
C ASN A 298 -1.76 -1.91 -7.02
N PRO A 299 -1.45 -1.23 -8.15
CA PRO A 299 -2.44 -0.93 -9.19
C PRO A 299 -3.32 -2.13 -9.55
N SER A 300 -2.71 -3.30 -9.72
CA SER A 300 -3.40 -4.54 -10.05
C SER A 300 -4.41 -4.99 -9.00
N THR A 301 -4.13 -4.79 -7.71
CA THR A 301 -5.04 -5.17 -6.62
C THR A 301 -6.30 -4.29 -6.64
N LEU A 302 -6.13 -2.98 -6.88
CA LEU A 302 -7.25 -2.04 -6.93
C LEU A 302 -8.10 -2.23 -8.20
N ILE A 303 -7.47 -2.55 -9.33
CA ILE A 303 -8.16 -2.90 -10.58
C ILE A 303 -8.94 -4.21 -10.44
N ALA A 304 -8.42 -5.18 -9.69
CA ALA A 304 -9.03 -6.50 -9.50
C ALA A 304 -10.20 -6.54 -8.50
N LEU A 305 -10.61 -5.40 -7.95
CA LEU A 305 -11.83 -5.34 -7.13
C LEU A 305 -13.04 -5.79 -7.95
N ASP A 306 -13.83 -6.69 -7.37
CA ASP A 306 -14.94 -7.35 -8.03
C ASP A 306 -16.28 -6.82 -7.51
N ALA A 307 -16.94 -6.00 -8.32
CA ALA A 307 -18.26 -5.42 -8.04
C ALA A 307 -19.38 -6.45 -7.82
N THR A 308 -19.19 -7.70 -8.24
CA THR A 308 -20.17 -8.79 -8.03
C THR A 308 -20.06 -9.43 -6.64
N LYS A 309 -18.95 -9.19 -5.94
CA LYS A 309 -18.70 -9.70 -4.58
C LYS A 309 -18.85 -8.57 -3.57
N LYS A 310 -19.20 -8.92 -2.33
CA LYS A 310 -19.11 -7.97 -1.22
C LYS A 310 -17.64 -7.86 -0.80
N PHE A 311 -17.04 -6.69 -1.00
CA PHE A 311 -15.64 -6.42 -0.63
C PHE A 311 -15.48 -5.18 0.27
N LEU A 312 -16.59 -4.48 0.55
CA LEU A 312 -16.65 -3.33 1.42
C LEU A 312 -17.64 -3.64 2.55
N PHE A 313 -17.17 -3.53 3.78
CA PHE A 313 -17.89 -3.94 4.99
C PHE A 313 -17.86 -2.83 6.02
N ASP A 314 -18.91 -2.72 6.82
CA ASP A 314 -18.81 -2.00 8.09
C ASP A 314 -17.91 -2.81 9.03
N HIS A 315 -17.02 -2.12 9.74
CA HIS A 315 -16.04 -2.77 10.59
C HIS A 315 -16.73 -3.48 11.77
N PHE A 316 -16.25 -4.67 12.17
CA PHE A 316 -16.92 -5.48 13.21
C PHE A 316 -17.10 -4.77 14.56
N LYS A 317 -16.16 -3.91 14.95
CA LYS A 317 -16.28 -3.04 16.15
C LYS A 317 -17.49 -2.11 16.15
N ASP A 318 -18.05 -1.87 14.96
CA ASP A 318 -19.21 -1.04 14.74
C ASP A 318 -20.51 -1.87 14.70
N ASP A 319 -20.45 -3.20 14.83
CA ASP A 319 -21.61 -4.11 14.86
C ASP A 319 -22.47 -3.83 16.12
N PRO A 320 -23.77 -3.47 15.96
CA PRO A 320 -24.74 -3.30 17.04
C PRO A 320 -24.76 -4.40 18.10
N ASN A 321 -24.46 -5.63 17.69
CA ASN A 321 -24.66 -6.83 18.49
C ASN A 321 -23.38 -7.38 19.15
N ASP A 322 -22.23 -6.70 19.01
CA ASP A 322 -20.98 -7.14 19.64
C ASP A 322 -20.95 -6.80 21.14
N SER A 323 -20.84 -7.85 21.97
CA SER A 323 -20.71 -7.79 23.43
C SER A 323 -19.49 -6.99 23.96
N HIS A 324 -18.49 -6.71 23.11
CA HIS A 324 -17.32 -5.90 23.46
C HIS A 324 -17.53 -4.38 23.34
N ARG A 325 -18.74 -3.92 23.01
CA ARG A 325 -19.13 -2.50 22.99
C ARG A 325 -19.15 -1.87 24.39
N ARG A 326 -17.98 -1.47 24.91
CA ARG A 326 -17.94 -0.53 26.04
C ARG A 326 -17.85 0.95 25.63
N PHE A 327 -17.48 1.32 24.40
CA PHE A 327 -17.20 2.75 24.06
C PHE A 327 -17.38 3.20 22.58
N VAL A 328 -18.28 2.64 21.76
CA VAL A 328 -18.47 3.13 20.36
C VAL A 328 -19.85 3.78 20.17
N LEU A 329 -19.87 5.09 19.91
CA LEU A 329 -21.07 5.93 19.81
C LEU A 329 -21.65 6.06 18.37
N SER A 330 -21.05 5.47 17.34
CA SER A 330 -21.65 5.36 15.99
C SER A 330 -20.80 4.48 15.05
N PRO A 331 -21.42 3.77 14.08
CA PRO A 331 -20.68 3.06 13.04
C PRO A 331 -19.99 4.07 12.12
N GLN A 332 -18.68 4.26 12.30
CA GLN A 332 -17.89 5.26 11.57
C GLN A 332 -16.79 4.65 10.72
N THR A 333 -16.58 3.32 10.77
CA THR A 333 -15.45 2.66 10.14
C THR A 333 -15.86 1.56 9.17
N TYR A 334 -15.03 1.38 8.13
CA TYR A 334 -15.19 0.34 7.13
C TYR A 334 -13.92 -0.50 6.99
N GLU A 335 -14.10 -1.70 6.46
CA GLU A 335 -13.06 -2.59 5.96
C GLU A 335 -13.23 -2.77 4.45
N LEU A 336 -12.17 -2.45 3.71
CA LEU A 336 -12.05 -2.67 2.28
C LEU A 336 -11.11 -3.86 2.07
N ILE A 337 -11.61 -4.91 1.42
CA ILE A 337 -10.89 -6.16 1.16
C ILE A 337 -10.60 -6.28 -0.34
N GLY A 338 -9.37 -6.59 -0.70
CA GLY A 338 -8.97 -6.80 -2.10
C GLY A 338 -8.15 -8.06 -2.26
N GLU A 339 -8.40 -8.83 -3.31
CA GLU A 339 -7.66 -10.07 -3.60
C GLU A 339 -6.35 -9.76 -4.35
N LYS A 340 -5.24 -10.29 -3.84
CA LYS A 340 -3.95 -10.23 -4.54
C LYS A 340 -3.73 -11.50 -5.34
N GLU A 341 -4.25 -11.51 -6.56
CA GLU A 341 -4.18 -12.62 -7.52
C GLU A 341 -2.76 -13.20 -7.66
N ARG A 342 -1.74 -12.34 -7.89
CA ARG A 342 -0.32 -12.75 -7.99
C ARG A 342 0.28 -13.41 -6.74
N ALA A 343 -0.44 -13.41 -5.62
CA ALA A 343 -0.04 -14.03 -4.36
C ALA A 343 -0.95 -15.21 -3.97
N GLY A 344 -1.66 -15.79 -4.96
CA GLY A 344 -2.58 -16.91 -4.76
C GLY A 344 -3.89 -16.47 -4.09
N GLY A 345 -4.44 -15.33 -4.50
CA GLY A 345 -5.73 -14.83 -3.99
C GLY A 345 -5.69 -14.28 -2.55
N LYS A 346 -4.51 -14.06 -1.96
CA LYS A 346 -4.40 -13.54 -0.59
C LYS A 346 -5.07 -12.17 -0.46
N GLU A 347 -5.90 -12.04 0.56
CA GLU A 347 -6.61 -10.80 0.87
C GLU A 347 -5.65 -9.72 1.40
N GLN A 348 -5.90 -8.49 0.96
CA GLN A 348 -5.34 -7.27 1.50
C GLN A 348 -6.49 -6.48 2.10
N VAL A 349 -6.34 -6.06 3.36
CA VAL A 349 -7.39 -5.33 4.09
C VAL A 349 -6.91 -3.90 4.35
N VAL A 350 -7.79 -2.94 4.11
CA VAL A 350 -7.61 -1.54 4.47
C VAL A 350 -8.79 -1.12 5.33
N THR A 351 -8.50 -0.52 6.49
CA THR A 351 -9.52 0.05 7.34
C THR A 351 -9.56 1.57 7.16
N GLY A 352 -10.76 2.15 7.20
CA GLY A 352 -10.95 3.59 7.04
C GLY A 352 -12.20 4.07 7.75
N GLN A 353 -12.49 5.38 7.63
CA GLN A 353 -13.65 6.00 8.26
C GLN A 353 -14.64 6.53 7.20
N TRP A 354 -15.93 6.24 7.36
CA TRP A 354 -17.00 6.67 6.46
C TRP A 354 -17.15 8.20 6.38
N LYS A 355 -16.87 8.92 7.47
CA LYS A 355 -16.88 10.39 7.48
C LYS A 355 -15.81 11.03 6.61
N THR A 356 -14.78 10.26 6.22
CA THR A 356 -13.70 10.77 5.38
C THR A 356 -14.12 10.66 3.91
N GLN A 357 -14.65 11.75 3.35
CA GLN A 357 -15.13 11.79 1.95
C GLN A 357 -14.03 11.46 0.93
N ASP A 358 -12.77 11.78 1.23
CA ASP A 358 -11.62 11.44 0.37
C ASP A 358 -11.09 10.01 0.61
N GLY A 359 -11.74 9.24 1.50
CA GLY A 359 -11.34 7.90 1.88
C GLY A 359 -11.73 6.87 0.82
N PRO A 360 -10.90 5.84 0.55
CA PRO A 360 -11.14 4.89 -0.54
C PRO A 360 -12.50 4.18 -0.47
N GLY A 361 -12.98 3.80 0.72
CA GLY A 361 -14.30 3.17 0.88
C GLY A 361 -15.46 4.11 0.48
N HIS A 362 -15.41 5.38 0.90
CA HIS A 362 -16.42 6.37 0.51
C HIS A 362 -16.38 6.60 -1.01
N LEU A 363 -15.20 6.86 -1.56
CA LEU A 363 -15.00 7.08 -3.00
C LEU A 363 -15.52 5.91 -3.84
N ILE A 364 -15.18 4.67 -3.47
CA ILE A 364 -15.62 3.47 -4.19
C ILE A 364 -17.14 3.31 -4.09
N LYS A 365 -17.74 3.53 -2.92
CA LYS A 365 -19.19 3.46 -2.73
C LYS A 365 -19.91 4.47 -3.64
N THR A 366 -19.52 5.74 -3.59
CA THR A 366 -20.07 6.80 -4.45
C THR A 366 -19.87 6.48 -5.93
N TYR A 367 -18.71 5.95 -6.31
CA TYR A 367 -18.44 5.57 -7.69
C TYR A 367 -19.34 4.42 -8.17
N LEU A 368 -19.53 3.38 -7.35
CA LEU A 368 -20.41 2.25 -7.64
C LEU A 368 -21.87 2.67 -7.82
N GLU A 369 -22.37 3.57 -6.96
CA GLU A 369 -23.69 4.17 -7.08
C GLU A 369 -23.83 4.92 -8.41
N ARG A 370 -22.81 5.69 -8.80
CA ARG A 370 -22.81 6.45 -10.06
C ARG A 370 -22.82 5.58 -11.31
N VAL A 371 -22.12 4.43 -11.30
CA VAL A 371 -22.02 3.55 -12.48
C VAL A 371 -23.06 2.42 -12.51
N ALA A 372 -23.95 2.34 -11.51
CA ALA A 372 -24.96 1.28 -11.44
C ALA A 372 -25.79 1.11 -12.74
N PRO A 373 -26.26 2.18 -13.41
CA PRO A 373 -27.00 2.04 -14.67
C PRO A 373 -26.15 1.48 -15.83
N LEU A 374 -24.84 1.80 -15.86
CA LEU A 374 -23.93 1.28 -16.87
C LEU A 374 -23.66 -0.21 -16.65
N ARG A 375 -23.55 -0.63 -15.39
CA ARG A 375 -23.36 -2.03 -15.03
C ARG A 375 -24.55 -2.89 -15.42
N GLU A 376 -25.76 -2.40 -15.18
CA GLU A 376 -26.99 -3.09 -15.61
C GLU A 376 -27.03 -3.28 -17.13
N LEU A 377 -26.71 -2.23 -17.90
CA LEU A 377 -26.61 -2.32 -19.36
C LEU A 377 -25.56 -3.36 -19.80
N LEU A 378 -24.41 -3.41 -19.13
CA LEU A 378 -23.34 -4.35 -19.45
C LEU A 378 -23.71 -5.80 -19.10
N ASN A 379 -24.46 -6.03 -18.02
CA ASN A 379 -25.01 -7.34 -17.68
C ASN A 379 -25.99 -7.83 -18.75
N GLN A 380 -26.84 -6.93 -19.27
CA GLN A 380 -27.75 -7.27 -20.36
C GLN A 380 -27.00 -7.62 -21.64
N GLN A 381 -25.94 -6.88 -21.97
CA GLN A 381 -25.06 -7.20 -23.10
C GLN A 381 -24.36 -8.55 -22.92
N LEU A 382 -23.88 -8.86 -21.70
CA LEU A 382 -23.25 -10.13 -21.40
C LEU A 382 -24.19 -11.32 -21.66
N ILE A 383 -25.45 -11.22 -21.23
CA ILE A 383 -26.45 -12.27 -21.48
C ILE A 383 -26.64 -12.49 -22.98
N GLN A 384 -26.73 -11.41 -23.76
CA GLN A 384 -26.88 -11.50 -25.22
C GLN A 384 -25.67 -12.15 -25.90
N GLU A 385 -24.45 -11.79 -25.51
CA GLU A 385 -23.23 -12.35 -26.10
C GLU A 385 -23.02 -13.82 -25.72
N LYS A 386 -23.45 -14.25 -24.53
CA LYS A 386 -23.46 -15.67 -24.14
C LYS A 386 -24.41 -16.49 -25.01
N LEU A 387 -25.63 -16.01 -25.21
CA LEU A 387 -26.62 -16.67 -26.08
C LEU A 387 -26.14 -16.78 -27.54
N LYS A 388 -25.43 -15.75 -28.04
CA LYS A 388 -24.80 -15.79 -29.37
C LYS A 388 -23.71 -16.86 -29.44
N TYR A 389 -22.88 -16.99 -28.41
CA TYR A 389 -21.85 -18.03 -28.35
C TYR A 389 -22.45 -19.44 -28.36
N GLU A 390 -23.46 -19.71 -27.53
CA GLU A 390 -24.14 -21.02 -27.50
C GLU A 390 -24.81 -21.36 -28.84
N LYS A 391 -25.32 -20.34 -29.54
CA LYS A 391 -25.87 -20.52 -30.89
C LYS A 391 -24.77 -20.91 -31.88
N MET A 392 -23.63 -20.21 -31.86
CA MET A 392 -22.47 -20.53 -32.71
C MET A 392 -21.92 -21.94 -32.44
N GLU A 393 -21.93 -22.37 -31.17
CA GLU A 393 -21.52 -23.71 -30.80
C GLU A 393 -22.47 -24.78 -31.37
N ARG A 394 -23.78 -24.58 -31.25
CA ARG A 394 -24.79 -25.49 -31.83
C ARG A 394 -24.74 -25.54 -33.36
N GLU A 395 -24.41 -24.43 -34.01
CA GLU A 395 -24.31 -24.32 -35.47
C GLU A 395 -22.97 -24.83 -36.03
N GLY A 396 -22.04 -25.25 -35.16
CA GLY A 396 -20.75 -25.81 -35.57
C GLY A 396 -19.80 -24.77 -36.17
N ALA A 397 -19.86 -23.52 -35.68
CA ALA A 397 -19.00 -22.43 -36.16
C ALA A 397 -17.49 -22.76 -36.03
N GLY A 398 -16.69 -22.19 -36.93
CA GLY A 398 -15.25 -22.43 -36.98
C GLY A 398 -14.54 -22.02 -35.69
N TYR A 399 -13.37 -22.61 -35.41
CA TYR A 399 -12.59 -22.30 -34.19
C TYR A 399 -12.31 -20.80 -34.04
N SER A 400 -11.86 -20.14 -35.11
CA SER A 400 -11.50 -18.71 -35.06
C SER A 400 -12.70 -17.81 -34.72
N GLU A 401 -13.90 -18.14 -35.19
CA GLU A 401 -15.11 -17.38 -34.90
C GLU A 401 -15.54 -17.59 -33.44
N ARG A 402 -15.52 -18.85 -32.97
CA ARG A 402 -15.79 -19.18 -31.57
C ARG A 402 -14.78 -18.56 -30.62
N ALA A 403 -13.49 -18.59 -30.96
CA ALA A 403 -12.43 -17.98 -30.16
C ALA A 403 -12.61 -16.47 -30.04
N ALA A 404 -12.96 -15.79 -31.15
CA ALA A 404 -13.25 -14.35 -31.12
C ALA A 404 -14.49 -14.01 -30.28
N GLN A 405 -15.57 -14.76 -30.43
CA GLN A 405 -16.79 -14.56 -29.65
C GLN A 405 -16.56 -14.88 -28.15
N PHE A 406 -15.81 -15.94 -27.83
CA PHE A 406 -15.43 -16.27 -26.46
C PHE A 406 -14.59 -15.16 -25.83
N ALA A 407 -13.62 -14.60 -26.57
CA ALA A 407 -12.83 -13.46 -26.11
C ALA A 407 -13.71 -12.25 -25.76
N GLU A 408 -14.73 -11.97 -26.59
CA GLU A 408 -15.68 -10.88 -26.34
C GLU A 408 -16.53 -11.13 -25.10
N VAL A 409 -17.10 -12.35 -24.94
CA VAL A 409 -17.83 -12.74 -23.72
C VAL A 409 -16.97 -12.53 -22.48
N LYS A 410 -15.72 -12.99 -22.50
CA LYS A 410 -14.79 -12.85 -21.36
C LYS A 410 -14.37 -11.40 -21.11
N SER A 411 -14.24 -10.60 -22.15
CA SER A 411 -14.02 -9.15 -22.05
C SER A 411 -15.19 -8.46 -21.32
N ILE A 412 -16.43 -8.73 -21.74
CA ILE A 412 -17.62 -8.17 -21.10
C ILE A 412 -17.78 -8.67 -19.65
N GLU A 413 -17.51 -9.96 -19.38
CA GLU A 413 -17.48 -10.50 -18.01
C GLU A 413 -16.49 -9.74 -17.12
N GLN A 414 -15.30 -9.39 -17.65
CA GLN A 414 -14.34 -8.55 -16.93
C GLN A 414 -14.91 -7.15 -16.65
N GLY A 415 -15.59 -6.53 -17.62
CA GLY A 415 -16.26 -5.25 -17.42
C GLY A 415 -17.36 -5.32 -16.35
N CYS A 416 -18.20 -6.36 -16.35
CA CYS A 416 -19.26 -6.57 -15.36
C CYS A 416 -18.72 -6.67 -13.93
N ARG A 417 -17.51 -7.22 -13.75
CA ARG A 417 -16.82 -7.29 -12.45
C ARG A 417 -16.09 -6.01 -12.10
N SER A 418 -15.66 -5.22 -13.08
CA SER A 418 -14.85 -4.02 -12.81
C SER A 418 -15.63 -2.96 -12.04
N VAL A 419 -15.03 -2.43 -10.98
CA VAL A 419 -15.52 -1.25 -10.26
C VAL A 419 -15.44 0.01 -11.14
N TRP A 420 -14.44 0.08 -12.02
CA TRP A 420 -13.99 1.31 -12.66
C TRP A 420 -14.59 1.52 -14.06
N LEU A 421 -15.91 1.40 -14.16
CA LEU A 421 -16.66 1.63 -15.40
C LEU A 421 -16.70 3.12 -15.74
N HIS A 422 -16.64 3.44 -17.02
CA HIS A 422 -16.81 4.81 -17.52
C HIS A 422 -17.28 4.78 -18.98
N VAL A 423 -17.70 5.94 -19.49
CA VAL A 423 -18.12 6.09 -20.89
C VAL A 423 -17.00 6.72 -21.71
N VAL A 424 -16.77 6.22 -22.92
CA VAL A 424 -15.88 6.87 -23.90
C VAL A 424 -16.67 7.84 -24.79
N ASN A 425 -15.98 8.80 -25.41
CA ASN A 425 -16.62 9.79 -26.30
C ASN A 425 -17.47 9.14 -27.42
N GLY A 426 -17.06 7.96 -27.90
CA GLY A 426 -17.80 7.17 -28.89
C GLY A 426 -19.14 6.59 -28.39
N GLY A 427 -19.44 6.67 -27.09
CA GLY A 427 -20.67 6.17 -26.50
C GLY A 427 -20.64 4.72 -26.04
N ASN A 428 -19.47 4.09 -26.02
CA ASN A 428 -19.30 2.73 -25.49
C ASN A 428 -18.94 2.76 -24.01
N ILE A 429 -19.27 1.68 -23.30
CA ILE A 429 -18.80 1.44 -21.93
C ILE A 429 -17.37 0.90 -22.01
N ALA A 430 -16.48 1.45 -21.19
CA ALA A 430 -15.13 0.96 -21.01
C ALA A 430 -14.79 0.91 -19.52
N TRP A 431 -13.68 0.27 -19.19
CA TRP A 431 -13.21 0.17 -17.81
C TRP A 431 -11.69 0.32 -17.71
N ILE A 432 -11.23 0.70 -16.52
CA ILE A 432 -9.80 0.62 -16.19
C ILE A 432 -9.41 -0.85 -16.11
N SER A 433 -8.40 -1.26 -16.86
CA SER A 433 -7.87 -2.63 -16.89
C SER A 433 -6.35 -2.64 -16.69
N ASN A 434 -5.79 -3.82 -16.42
CA ASN A 434 -4.33 -4.03 -16.29
C ASN A 434 -3.58 -3.98 -17.63
N SER A 435 -4.27 -3.76 -18.75
CA SER A 435 -3.61 -3.51 -20.04
C SER A 435 -2.80 -2.20 -19.97
N ALA A 436 -1.86 -2.01 -20.92
CA ALA A 436 -0.87 -0.94 -20.89
C ALA A 436 -1.43 0.42 -20.40
N PRO A 437 -0.64 1.21 -19.62
CA PRO A 437 -1.12 2.44 -19.00
C PRO A 437 -1.78 3.34 -20.05
N ARG A 438 -3.05 3.68 -19.81
CA ARG A 438 -3.89 4.39 -20.77
C ARG A 438 -3.30 5.77 -21.05
N ARG A 439 -2.88 5.99 -22.30
CA ARG A 439 -2.39 7.28 -22.79
C ARG A 439 -3.52 8.06 -23.45
N LEU A 440 -4.54 8.37 -22.66
CA LEU A 440 -5.75 9.08 -23.13
C LEU A 440 -5.58 10.59 -23.19
N TYR A 441 -4.50 11.11 -22.60
CA TYR A 441 -4.29 12.54 -22.42
C TYR A 441 -3.20 13.01 -23.35
N CYS A 442 -3.18 14.32 -23.65
CA CYS A 442 -2.18 14.91 -24.54
C CYS A 442 -1.49 16.06 -23.81
N VAL A 443 -0.16 16.00 -23.75
CA VAL A 443 0.69 17.09 -23.26
C VAL A 443 1.70 17.39 -24.35
N ASN A 444 1.73 18.64 -24.81
CA ASN A 444 2.62 19.09 -25.90
C ASN A 444 2.56 18.21 -27.16
N GLY A 445 1.36 17.74 -27.53
CA GLY A 445 1.15 16.88 -28.70
C GLY A 445 1.47 15.40 -28.48
N ALA A 446 2.00 15.01 -27.33
CA ALA A 446 2.33 13.63 -27.01
C ALA A 446 1.25 12.95 -26.14
N ALA A 447 0.91 11.71 -26.46
CA ALA A 447 -0.01 10.91 -25.67
C ALA A 447 0.63 10.49 -24.33
N VAL A 448 0.00 10.86 -23.21
CA VAL A 448 0.51 10.67 -21.84
C VAL A 448 -0.53 10.08 -20.89
N THR A 449 -0.08 9.57 -19.74
CA THR A 449 -0.96 9.04 -18.70
C THR A 449 -1.60 10.15 -17.87
N TYR A 450 -2.66 9.85 -17.12
CA TYR A 450 -3.32 10.82 -16.23
C TYR A 450 -2.35 11.46 -15.23
N VAL A 451 -1.47 10.67 -14.61
CA VAL A 451 -0.48 11.22 -13.65
C VAL A 451 0.54 12.10 -14.35
N ASP A 452 0.96 11.75 -15.57
CA ASP A 452 1.86 12.61 -16.36
C ASP A 452 1.18 13.97 -16.65
N GLU A 453 -0.13 13.99 -16.97
CA GLU A 453 -0.91 15.24 -17.14
C GLU A 453 -0.98 16.05 -15.84
N VAL A 454 -1.32 15.41 -14.72
CA VAL A 454 -1.41 16.09 -13.41
C VAL A 454 -0.05 16.66 -12.98
N VAL A 455 1.03 15.92 -13.18
CA VAL A 455 2.40 16.39 -12.90
C VAL A 455 2.77 17.57 -13.80
N HIS A 456 2.40 17.53 -15.08
CA HIS A 456 2.61 18.65 -16.00
C HIS A 456 1.88 19.91 -15.54
N LEU A 457 0.59 19.81 -15.23
CA LEU A 457 -0.22 20.94 -14.73
C LEU A 457 0.33 21.49 -13.40
N LEU A 458 0.74 20.62 -12.48
CA LEU A 458 1.34 21.01 -11.21
C LEU A 458 2.67 21.75 -11.41
N ASN A 459 3.52 21.27 -12.33
CA ASN A 459 4.79 21.91 -12.62
C ASN A 459 4.60 23.28 -13.29
N ALA A 460 3.62 23.43 -14.18
CA ALA A 460 3.25 24.72 -14.76
C ALA A 460 2.81 25.72 -13.67
N GLN A 461 1.99 25.26 -12.70
CA GLN A 461 1.60 26.09 -11.55
C GLN A 461 2.79 26.50 -10.68
N ARG A 462 3.72 25.56 -10.40
CA ARG A 462 4.94 25.84 -9.63
C ARG A 462 5.82 26.90 -10.30
N VAL A 463 5.99 26.83 -11.63
CA VAL A 463 6.74 27.84 -12.39
C VAL A 463 6.09 29.22 -12.24
N ALA A 464 4.77 29.31 -12.43
CA ALA A 464 4.05 30.57 -12.26
C ALA A 464 4.15 31.12 -10.83
N THR A 465 4.08 30.26 -9.80
CA THR A 465 4.28 30.67 -8.40
C THR A 465 5.71 31.18 -8.16
N ASN A 466 6.73 30.52 -8.70
CA ASN A 466 8.11 30.98 -8.58
C ASN A 466 8.29 32.36 -9.26
N GLU A 467 7.72 32.58 -10.44
CA GLU A 467 7.76 33.88 -11.12
C GLU A 467 7.07 34.99 -10.30
N GLN A 468 5.95 34.68 -9.65
CA GLN A 468 5.26 35.61 -8.74
C GLN A 468 6.12 35.95 -7.52
N ARG A 469 6.74 34.96 -6.88
CA ARG A 469 7.65 35.18 -5.73
C ARG A 469 8.82 36.10 -6.06
N VAL A 470 9.40 35.91 -7.25
CA VAL A 470 10.46 36.79 -7.78
C VAL A 470 9.95 38.22 -7.95
N LYS A 471 8.75 38.41 -8.54
CA LYS A 471 8.13 39.73 -8.70
C LYS A 471 7.83 40.42 -7.36
N HIS A 472 7.43 39.67 -6.33
CA HIS A 472 7.16 40.20 -5.00
C HIS A 472 8.39 40.40 -4.11
N LYS A 473 9.62 40.25 -4.65
CA LYS A 473 10.89 40.36 -3.91
C LYS A 473 10.97 39.43 -2.69
N GLU A 474 10.31 38.27 -2.74
CA GLU A 474 10.46 37.21 -1.73
C GLU A 474 11.75 36.40 -1.98
N THR A 475 12.89 37.09 -2.16
CA THR A 475 14.18 36.52 -2.57
C THR A 475 14.83 35.57 -1.55
N LEU A 476 14.30 35.48 -0.33
CA LEU A 476 14.80 34.58 0.71
C LEU A 476 14.17 33.18 0.66
N LEU A 477 13.14 32.95 -0.17
CA LEU A 477 12.49 31.64 -0.29
C LEU A 477 13.12 30.79 -1.39
N THR A 478 13.51 29.57 -1.07
CA THR A 478 14.01 28.60 -2.04
C THR A 478 12.96 28.34 -3.14
N PRO A 479 13.33 28.40 -4.43
CA PRO A 479 12.41 28.10 -5.54
C PRO A 479 11.81 26.70 -5.41
N LEU A 480 10.52 26.57 -5.75
CA LEU A 480 9.86 25.27 -5.79
C LEU A 480 10.39 24.45 -6.97
N ALA A 481 11.13 23.38 -6.68
CA ALA A 481 11.65 22.47 -7.69
C ALA A 481 10.50 21.71 -8.40
N PRO A 482 10.66 21.35 -9.70
CA PRO A 482 9.65 20.58 -10.41
C PRO A 482 9.52 19.16 -9.83
N VAL A 483 8.30 18.65 -9.83
CA VAL A 483 8.00 17.26 -9.48
C VAL A 483 8.48 16.36 -10.62
N PRO A 484 9.28 15.31 -10.35
CA PRO A 484 9.77 14.39 -11.37
C PRO A 484 8.64 13.49 -11.90
N ARG A 485 8.93 12.73 -12.95
CA ARG A 485 7.96 11.78 -13.52
C ARG A 485 7.61 10.68 -12.51
N VAL A 486 6.32 10.44 -12.31
CA VAL A 486 5.79 9.45 -11.35
C VAL A 486 4.95 8.40 -12.09
N ARG A 487 5.10 7.13 -11.73
CA ARG A 487 4.25 6.03 -12.21
C ARG A 487 3.32 5.56 -11.09
N ALA A 488 2.18 4.97 -11.46
CA ALA A 488 1.21 4.42 -10.51
C ALA A 488 1.83 3.47 -9.46
N LYS A 489 2.83 2.65 -9.86
CA LYS A 489 3.52 1.73 -8.94
C LYS A 489 4.37 2.43 -7.87
N ASP A 490 4.77 3.67 -8.10
CA ASP A 490 5.64 4.43 -7.20
C ASP A 490 4.87 4.89 -5.95
N PHE A 491 3.54 5.09 -6.04
CA PHE A 491 2.69 5.44 -4.88
C PHE A 491 2.74 4.40 -3.77
N ARG A 492 2.89 3.11 -4.12
CA ARG A 492 3.06 2.05 -3.12
C ARG A 492 4.39 2.18 -2.35
N VAL A 493 5.45 2.65 -3.02
CA VAL A 493 6.73 2.96 -2.37
C VAL A 493 6.58 4.16 -1.44
N TRP A 494 5.86 5.20 -1.88
CA TRP A 494 5.63 6.38 -1.05
C TRP A 494 4.79 6.07 0.19
N PHE A 495 3.79 5.20 0.05
CA PHE A 495 2.99 4.72 1.17
C PHE A 495 3.83 3.91 2.15
N ALA A 496 4.75 3.06 1.66
CA ALA A 496 5.68 2.32 2.51
C ALA A 496 6.58 3.25 3.33
N ASP A 497 7.17 4.27 2.70
CA ASP A 497 7.97 5.30 3.38
C ASP A 497 7.15 6.07 4.42
N TYR A 498 5.92 6.48 4.08
CA TYR A 498 5.01 7.13 5.03
C TYR A 498 4.74 6.26 6.27
N VAL A 499 4.42 4.98 6.09
CA VAL A 499 4.17 4.04 7.20
C VAL A 499 5.45 3.82 8.01
N TYR A 500 6.60 3.70 7.35
CA TYR A 500 7.88 3.53 8.01
C TYR A 500 8.18 4.72 8.93
N ARG A 501 8.06 5.96 8.42
CA ARG A 501 8.26 7.19 9.18
C ARG A 501 7.23 7.35 10.31
N ALA A 502 5.95 7.17 10.01
CA ALA A 502 4.87 7.29 11.00
C ALA A 502 4.95 6.27 12.14
N SER A 503 5.66 5.16 11.92
CA SER A 503 5.89 4.12 12.93
C SER A 503 7.27 4.18 13.57
N ASN A 504 8.00 5.29 13.40
CA ASN A 504 9.36 5.49 13.90
C ASN A 504 10.33 4.37 13.46
N GLY A 505 10.25 3.97 12.20
CA GLY A 505 11.16 2.99 11.58
C GLY A 505 10.75 1.52 11.75
N ASN A 506 9.49 1.23 12.05
CA ASN A 506 9.05 -0.15 12.28
C ASN A 506 8.72 -0.90 10.97
N ILE A 507 9.65 -1.75 10.53
CA ILE A 507 9.49 -2.56 9.31
C ILE A 507 8.34 -3.59 9.40
N LEU A 508 7.95 -4.02 10.61
CA LEU A 508 6.81 -4.94 10.79
C LEU A 508 5.48 -4.22 10.53
N GLN A 509 5.39 -2.93 10.86
CA GLN A 509 4.23 -2.11 10.50
C GLN A 509 4.13 -1.94 8.98
N VAL A 510 5.26 -1.70 8.30
CA VAL A 510 5.30 -1.66 6.82
C VAL A 510 4.86 -3.00 6.22
N LYS A 511 5.35 -4.14 6.75
CA LYS A 511 4.93 -5.48 6.32
C LYS A 511 3.42 -5.68 6.49
N LYS A 512 2.86 -5.26 7.63
CA LYS A 512 1.42 -5.35 7.91
C LYS A 512 0.63 -4.47 6.93
N ALA A 513 0.99 -3.20 6.81
CA ALA A 513 0.29 -2.22 5.96
C ALA A 513 0.34 -2.58 4.47
N LEU A 514 1.45 -3.15 3.98
CA LEU A 514 1.58 -3.61 2.60
C LEU A 514 0.97 -5.00 2.34
N GLY A 515 0.54 -5.72 3.38
CA GLY A 515 0.04 -7.09 3.27
C GLY A 515 1.07 -8.06 2.72
N HIS A 516 2.31 -7.98 3.22
CA HIS A 516 3.41 -8.87 2.81
C HIS A 516 3.51 -10.10 3.72
N SER A 517 3.68 -11.27 3.11
CA SER A 517 3.88 -12.53 3.86
C SER A 517 5.28 -12.62 4.47
N ARG A 518 6.30 -12.22 3.71
CA ARG A 518 7.72 -12.29 4.10
C ARG A 518 8.25 -10.89 4.43
N LEU A 519 9.18 -10.80 5.39
CA LEU A 519 9.82 -9.54 5.74
C LEU A 519 10.71 -9.02 4.59
N ARG A 520 11.44 -9.92 3.92
CA ARG A 520 12.34 -9.60 2.80
C ARG A 520 11.66 -8.80 1.69
N THR A 521 10.38 -9.05 1.42
CA THR A 521 9.63 -8.30 0.40
C THR A 521 9.33 -6.86 0.82
N SER A 522 9.29 -6.55 2.11
CA SER A 522 9.10 -5.18 2.62
C SER A 522 10.41 -4.40 2.66
N ILE A 523 11.55 -5.06 2.91
CA ILE A 523 12.88 -4.42 2.95
C ILE A 523 13.15 -3.67 1.65
N GLY A 524 12.88 -4.28 0.50
CA GLY A 524 13.07 -3.62 -0.79
C GLY A 524 12.17 -2.40 -1.03
N TYR A 525 11.16 -2.12 -0.20
CA TYR A 525 10.36 -0.88 -0.29
C TYR A 525 10.91 0.26 0.57
N VAL A 526 11.73 -0.04 1.58
CA VAL A 526 12.41 0.96 2.43
C VAL A 526 13.87 1.18 2.03
N ASP A 527 14.44 0.27 1.24
CA ASP A 527 15.74 0.46 0.60
C ASP A 527 15.63 1.50 -0.53
N SER A 528 15.85 2.76 -0.15
CA SER A 528 15.67 3.94 -1.00
C SER A 528 16.78 4.94 -0.76
N ASN A 529 17.08 5.74 -1.79
CA ASN A 529 18.12 6.76 -1.70
C ASN A 529 17.94 7.72 -0.52
N ILE A 530 16.71 8.20 -0.28
CA ILE A 530 16.42 9.15 0.81
C ILE A 530 16.66 8.50 2.17
N LEU A 531 16.06 7.34 2.45
CA LEU A 531 16.19 6.69 3.76
C LEU A 531 17.64 6.26 4.03
N ASN A 532 18.35 5.79 3.00
CA ASN A 532 19.75 5.42 3.13
C ASN A 532 20.63 6.66 3.38
N GLN A 533 20.33 7.79 2.74
CA GLN A 533 21.02 9.05 2.98
C GLN A 533 20.74 9.60 4.39
N GLU A 534 19.48 9.64 4.82
CA GLU A 534 19.10 10.07 6.18
C GLU A 534 19.74 9.20 7.25
N ALA A 535 19.77 7.87 7.06
CA ALA A 535 20.46 6.95 7.97
C ALA A 535 21.97 7.22 8.00
N SER A 536 22.57 7.51 6.85
CA SER A 536 23.99 7.87 6.75
C SER A 536 24.28 9.20 7.44
N ASP A 537 23.42 10.20 7.27
CA ASP A 537 23.56 11.52 7.89
C ASP A 537 23.33 11.45 9.40
N ALA A 538 22.38 10.64 9.86
CA ALA A 538 22.17 10.35 11.28
C ALA A 538 23.39 9.64 11.90
N ALA A 539 23.96 8.65 11.20
CA ALA A 539 25.17 7.98 11.63
C ALA A 539 26.37 8.92 11.70
N ARG A 540 26.57 9.76 10.66
CA ARG A 540 27.61 10.79 10.65
C ARG A 540 27.43 11.78 11.80
N ARG A 541 26.20 12.26 12.02
CA ARG A 541 25.91 13.17 13.13
C ARG A 541 26.28 12.55 14.48
N PHE A 542 25.90 11.29 14.70
CA PHE A 542 26.28 10.57 15.92
C PHE A 542 27.79 10.40 16.04
N LEU A 543 28.48 10.01 14.97
CA LEU A 543 29.94 9.83 14.97
C LEU A 543 30.67 11.14 15.26
N ASN A 544 30.24 12.26 14.66
CA ASN A 544 30.81 13.58 14.92
C ASN A 544 30.61 14.01 16.38
N ILE A 545 29.44 13.73 16.97
CA ILE A 545 29.17 14.00 18.39
C ILE A 545 30.07 13.13 19.28
N LEU A 546 30.20 11.84 18.95
CA LEU A 546 31.04 10.92 19.69
C LEU A 546 32.53 11.31 19.62
N GLU A 547 33.00 11.69 18.44
CA GLU A 547 34.37 12.19 18.23
C GLU A 547 34.62 13.47 19.03
N GLY A 548 33.69 14.43 19.00
CA GLY A 548 33.82 15.65 19.80
C GLY A 548 33.86 15.40 21.31
N GLU A 549 33.10 14.42 21.81
CA GLU A 549 33.15 14.02 23.22
C GLU A 549 34.43 13.24 23.57
N LEU A 550 34.91 12.39 22.66
CA LEU A 550 36.21 11.70 22.80
C LEU A 550 37.37 12.69 22.86
N ASP A 551 37.36 13.72 22.01
CA ASP A 551 38.37 14.79 22.00
C ASP A 551 38.33 15.62 23.29
N ALA A 552 37.13 15.79 23.87
CA ALA A 552 36.95 16.38 25.20
C ALA A 552 37.36 15.42 26.36
N GLY A 553 37.81 14.20 26.05
CA GLY A 553 38.27 13.22 27.03
C GLY A 553 37.17 12.60 27.87
N ARG A 554 35.90 12.67 27.44
CA ARG A 554 34.74 12.19 28.19
C ARG A 554 33.83 11.32 27.32
N ILE A 555 33.34 10.21 27.87
CA ILE A 555 32.29 9.40 27.22
C ILE A 555 31.16 9.21 28.21
N ASP A 556 30.14 10.05 28.09
CA ASP A 556 28.94 9.97 28.92
C ASP A 556 27.70 9.70 28.06
N LEU A 557 27.02 8.58 28.33
CA LEU A 557 25.86 8.15 27.56
C LEU A 557 24.67 9.12 27.67
N ALA A 558 24.51 9.83 28.80
CA ALA A 558 23.45 10.80 28.99
C ALA A 558 23.73 12.07 28.18
N ILE A 559 24.99 12.53 28.17
CA ILE A 559 25.43 13.67 27.36
C ILE A 559 25.32 13.32 25.87
N LEU A 560 25.85 12.17 25.43
CA LEU A 560 25.75 11.72 24.03
C LEU A 560 24.30 11.63 23.55
N ALA A 561 23.40 11.06 24.36
CA ALA A 561 21.99 10.96 24.02
C ALA A 561 21.31 12.34 23.96
N TYR A 562 21.70 13.27 24.84
CA TYR A 562 21.21 14.65 24.83
C TYR A 562 21.69 15.40 23.60
N LEU A 563 23.00 15.38 23.33
CA LEU A 563 23.61 16.05 22.19
C LEU A 563 23.03 15.57 20.86
N TYR A 564 22.81 14.25 20.74
CA TYR A 564 22.21 13.66 19.55
C TYR A 564 20.75 14.10 19.33
N ARG A 565 19.96 14.24 20.40
CA ARG A 565 18.53 14.60 20.32
C ARG A 565 18.29 16.10 20.24
N HIS A 566 19.00 16.87 21.04
CA HIS A 566 18.71 18.27 21.35
C HIS A 566 19.79 19.24 20.87
N GLY A 567 20.98 18.76 20.49
CA GLY A 567 22.04 19.61 19.95
C GLY A 567 23.02 20.05 21.03
N GLU A 568 23.02 21.32 21.38
CA GLU A 568 24.01 21.90 22.30
C GLU A 568 23.65 21.64 23.77
N LEU A 569 24.67 21.32 24.58
CA LEU A 569 24.55 21.24 26.03
C LEU A 569 25.00 22.56 26.64
N SER A 570 24.17 23.20 27.47
CA SER A 570 24.61 24.40 28.18
C SER A 570 25.53 24.04 29.36
N PRO A 571 26.48 24.93 29.74
CA PRO A 571 27.29 24.72 30.94
C PRO A 571 26.44 24.49 32.19
N GLU A 572 25.31 25.20 32.32
CA GLU A 572 24.36 25.01 33.42
C GLU A 572 23.74 23.61 33.47
N GLN A 573 23.44 23.00 32.30
CA GLN A 573 22.89 21.65 32.22
C GLN A 573 23.96 20.59 32.56
N GLU A 574 25.20 20.85 32.18
CA GLU A 574 26.34 20.02 32.55
C GLU A 574 26.58 20.07 34.07
N ASP A 575 26.60 21.27 34.64
CA ASP A 575 26.72 21.50 36.08
C ASP A 575 25.57 20.86 36.85
N LEU A 576 24.33 20.96 36.36
CA LEU A 576 23.18 20.28 36.96
C LEU A 576 23.32 18.74 36.92
N LEU A 577 23.87 18.19 35.83
CA LEU A 577 24.11 16.75 35.72
C LEU A 577 25.20 16.29 36.72
N VAL A 578 26.28 17.07 36.86
CA VAL A 578 27.34 16.80 37.84
C VAL A 578 26.80 16.94 39.26
N GLN A 579 26.14 18.07 39.57
CA GLN A 579 25.53 18.34 40.87
C GLN A 579 24.56 17.23 41.26
N SER A 580 23.62 16.86 40.38
CA SER A 580 22.63 15.80 40.66
C SER A 580 23.24 14.42 40.91
N ARG A 581 24.41 14.12 40.33
CA ARG A 581 25.17 12.88 40.58
C ARG A 581 25.91 12.89 41.91
N THR A 582 26.33 14.07 42.38
CA THR A 582 27.06 14.25 43.65
C THR A 582 26.15 14.37 44.88
N LEU A 583 24.84 14.58 44.70
CA LEU A 583 23.91 14.75 45.82
C LEU A 583 23.86 13.50 46.72
N PRO A 584 23.88 13.66 48.05
CA PRO A 584 23.71 12.57 48.99
C PRO A 584 22.33 11.93 48.79
N LYS A 585 22.29 10.59 48.83
CA LYS A 585 21.08 9.80 48.58
C LYS A 585 20.58 9.20 49.89
N SER A 586 19.27 9.25 50.09
CA SER A 586 18.62 8.55 51.20
C SER A 586 18.50 7.05 50.95
N ARG A 587 18.04 6.29 51.94
CA ARG A 587 17.60 4.89 51.81
C ARG A 587 16.68 4.63 50.62
N MET A 588 15.84 5.60 50.23
CA MET A 588 14.94 5.47 49.10
C MET A 588 15.61 5.76 47.75
N ASN A 589 16.94 5.99 47.73
CA ASN A 589 17.70 6.52 46.59
C ASN A 589 17.19 7.87 46.07
N VAL A 590 16.55 8.66 46.94
CA VAL A 590 16.12 10.04 46.66
C VAL A 590 17.29 10.95 47.01
N ALA A 591 17.70 11.81 46.08
CA ALA A 591 18.77 12.76 46.32
C ALA A 591 18.29 13.93 47.19
N CYS A 592 19.17 14.48 48.00
CA CYS A 592 18.89 15.63 48.87
C CYS A 592 19.76 16.83 48.49
N LYS A 593 19.15 18.01 48.31
CA LYS A 593 19.87 19.27 48.05
C LYS A 593 20.67 19.76 49.25
N ASP A 594 20.14 19.57 50.46
CA ASP A 594 20.78 19.98 51.71
C ASP A 594 20.46 18.95 52.80
N ALA A 595 21.42 18.05 53.03
CA ALA A 595 21.28 16.97 54.00
C ALA A 595 21.66 17.38 55.42
N LEU A 596 22.40 18.48 55.60
CA LEU A 596 22.89 18.95 56.90
C LEU A 596 21.91 19.93 57.56
N HIS A 597 21.06 20.60 56.76
CA HIS A 597 20.04 21.51 57.26
C HIS A 597 18.63 21.11 56.78
N PRO A 598 18.09 19.97 57.25
CA PRO A 598 16.72 19.60 56.97
C PRO A 598 15.73 20.62 57.58
N PRO A 599 14.59 20.90 56.92
CA PRO A 599 13.58 21.80 57.46
C PRO A 599 13.09 21.38 58.84
N SER A 600 12.71 22.35 59.68
CA SER A 600 12.31 22.12 61.08
C SER A 600 11.17 21.12 61.26
N HIS A 601 10.30 20.96 60.24
CA HIS A 601 9.21 19.99 60.27
C HIS A 601 9.62 18.52 60.07
N ILE A 602 10.89 18.26 59.70
CA ILE A 602 11.42 16.90 59.50
C ILE A 602 11.93 16.26 60.80
N LYS A 603 12.08 17.04 61.88
CA LYS A 603 12.52 16.57 63.21
C LYS A 603 13.83 15.75 63.17
N ALA A 604 14.77 16.15 62.32
CA ALA A 604 16.08 15.51 62.24
C ALA A 604 17.05 16.09 63.28
N THR A 605 18.12 15.35 63.56
CA THR A 605 19.21 15.80 64.44
C THR A 605 19.94 16.99 63.81
N ALA A 606 20.19 18.04 64.60
CA ALA A 606 20.84 19.26 64.12
C ALA A 606 22.33 19.01 63.81
N ASP A 607 22.84 19.68 62.76
CA ASP A 607 24.25 19.68 62.34
C ASP A 607 24.84 18.32 61.93
N GLU A 608 23.99 17.30 61.73
CA GLU A 608 24.34 15.99 61.17
C GLU A 608 23.58 15.71 59.87
N ALA A 609 24.06 14.73 59.09
CA ALA A 609 23.33 14.29 57.91
C ALA A 609 21.97 13.70 58.32
N CYS A 610 20.89 14.18 57.68
CA CYS A 610 19.51 13.82 58.00
C CYS A 610 19.31 12.31 58.23
N ASP A 611 19.13 11.96 59.50
CA ASP A 611 18.95 10.62 60.05
C ASP A 611 17.53 10.08 59.80
N VAL A 612 16.54 10.96 59.71
CA VAL A 612 15.13 10.61 59.47
C VAL A 612 14.92 9.98 58.09
N GLN A 613 15.65 10.45 57.06
CA GLN A 613 15.63 9.92 55.68
C GLN A 613 14.23 9.76 55.03
N ARG A 614 13.17 10.40 55.56
CA ARG A 614 11.80 10.43 55.01
C ARG A 614 11.65 11.53 53.97
N CYS A 615 12.45 11.48 52.90
CA CYS A 615 12.58 12.57 51.92
C CYS A 615 11.25 13.04 51.29
N MET A 616 10.22 12.18 51.22
CA MET A 616 8.91 12.56 50.69
C MET A 616 8.12 13.51 51.60
N LEU A 617 8.56 13.74 52.83
CA LEU A 617 8.05 14.79 53.72
C LEU A 617 8.77 16.14 53.54
N CYS A 618 9.88 16.17 52.80
CA CYS A 618 10.69 17.35 52.51
C CYS A 618 10.72 17.63 51.00
N PRO A 619 9.62 18.11 50.41
CA PRO A 619 9.58 18.44 48.99
C PRO A 619 10.55 19.57 48.59
N GLU A 620 11.04 20.37 49.55
CA GLU A 620 11.96 21.48 49.30
C GLU A 620 13.35 20.98 48.88
N ASN A 621 13.85 19.95 49.58
CA ASN A 621 15.21 19.42 49.38
C ASN A 621 15.24 18.11 48.59
N ALA A 622 14.10 17.42 48.45
CA ALA A 622 14.05 16.13 47.74
C ALA A 622 14.16 16.28 46.21
N VAL A 623 15.06 15.51 45.60
CA VAL A 623 15.26 15.40 44.15
C VAL A 623 15.01 13.95 43.72
N LEU A 624 14.02 13.77 42.84
CA LEU A 624 13.66 12.46 42.31
C LEU A 624 14.62 12.06 41.17
N LEU A 625 15.33 10.96 41.35
CA LEU A 625 16.22 10.38 40.34
C LEU A 625 15.59 9.11 39.73
N PRO A 626 16.04 8.65 38.55
CA PRO A 626 15.61 7.37 37.98
C PRO A 626 15.78 6.18 38.94
N GLU A 627 16.84 6.19 39.76
CA GLU A 627 17.15 5.15 40.74
C GLU A 627 16.22 5.19 41.96
N SER A 628 15.55 6.32 42.22
CA SER A 628 14.62 6.47 43.35
C SER A 628 13.35 5.60 43.20
N LEU A 629 13.05 5.11 41.99
CA LEU A 629 11.83 4.36 41.70
C LEU A 629 11.66 3.12 42.61
N ASP A 630 12.72 2.32 42.78
CA ASP A 630 12.63 1.07 43.55
C ASP A 630 12.41 1.35 45.03
N GLY A 631 13.08 2.38 45.57
CA GLY A 631 13.01 2.78 46.98
C GLY A 631 11.69 3.47 47.34
N ILE A 632 11.15 4.32 46.46
CA ILE A 632 9.82 4.92 46.64
C ILE A 632 8.74 3.84 46.58
N ALA A 633 8.85 2.89 45.64
CA ALA A 633 7.92 1.77 45.56
C ALA A 633 7.96 0.88 46.81
N MET A 634 9.15 0.61 47.35
CA MET A 634 9.34 -0.07 48.63
C MET A 634 8.63 0.68 49.76
N ARG A 635 8.88 1.98 49.90
CA ARG A 635 8.32 2.79 50.99
C ARG A 635 6.79 2.86 50.95
N VAL A 636 6.17 2.92 49.77
CA VAL A 636 4.70 2.84 49.65
C VAL A 636 4.16 1.56 50.27
N GLU A 637 4.78 0.42 50.00
CA GLU A 637 4.29 -0.87 50.52
C GLU A 637 4.63 -1.04 52.01
N GLU A 638 5.76 -0.52 52.49
CA GLU A 638 6.06 -0.42 53.92
C GLU A 638 4.99 0.38 54.67
N LEU A 639 4.61 1.55 54.16
CA LEU A 639 3.59 2.40 54.76
C LEU A 639 2.22 1.73 54.74
N ARG A 640 1.88 1.01 53.68
CA ARG A 640 0.64 0.22 53.61
C ARG A 640 0.61 -0.92 54.61
N ALA A 641 1.74 -1.60 54.81
CA ALA A 641 1.87 -2.61 55.86
C ALA A 641 1.67 -1.95 57.23
N LEU A 642 2.39 -0.86 57.53
CA LEU A 642 2.28 -0.12 58.79
C LEU A 642 0.86 0.36 59.10
N GLN A 643 0.09 0.74 58.08
CA GLN A 643 -1.31 1.18 58.24
C GLN A 643 -2.19 0.09 58.90
N GLY A 644 -1.84 -1.19 58.74
CA GLY A 644 -2.55 -2.30 59.37
C GLY A 644 -2.16 -2.58 60.82
N PHE A 645 -1.03 -2.04 61.30
CA PHE A 645 -0.45 -2.37 62.61
C PHE A 645 -0.33 -1.17 63.58
N LEU A 646 -0.38 0.06 63.09
CA LEU A 646 -0.26 1.25 63.92
C LEU A 646 -1.63 1.79 64.38
N PRO A 647 -1.77 2.22 65.64
CA PRO A 647 -2.92 3.00 66.07
C PRO A 647 -3.10 4.27 65.24
N ILE A 648 -4.34 4.66 64.98
CA ILE A 648 -4.66 5.81 64.11
C ILE A 648 -4.10 7.14 64.64
N GLY A 649 -3.94 7.28 65.96
CA GLY A 649 -3.30 8.43 66.59
C GLY A 649 -1.83 8.56 66.18
N THR A 650 -1.04 7.50 66.38
CA THR A 650 0.37 7.45 65.96
C THR A 650 0.52 7.62 64.44
N TRP A 651 -0.39 7.04 63.66
CA TRP A 651 -0.40 7.19 62.20
C TRP A 651 -0.50 8.66 61.75
N ALA A 652 -1.35 9.44 62.41
CA ALA A 652 -1.56 10.84 62.12
C ALA A 652 -0.46 11.75 62.70
N GLU A 653 -0.02 11.49 63.93
CA GLU A 653 1.02 12.27 64.61
C GLU A 653 2.37 12.22 63.88
N ASP A 654 2.75 11.05 63.37
CA ASP A 654 3.97 10.85 62.59
C ASP A 654 3.82 11.16 61.09
N ARG A 655 2.66 11.68 60.67
CA ARG A 655 2.35 12.13 59.29
C ARG A 655 2.55 11.05 58.23
N TYR A 656 2.29 9.78 58.55
CA TYR A 656 2.43 8.67 57.60
C TYR A 656 1.39 8.73 56.46
N ASP A 657 0.23 9.34 56.72
CA ASP A 657 -0.80 9.65 55.73
C ASP A 657 -0.28 10.57 54.62
N ILE A 658 0.42 11.64 55.00
CA ILE A 658 1.02 12.62 54.09
C ILE A 658 2.20 11.99 53.35
N GLU A 659 3.04 11.23 54.04
CA GLU A 659 4.16 10.52 53.43
C GLU A 659 3.67 9.54 52.34
N LEU A 660 2.66 8.73 52.64
CA LEU A 660 2.10 7.76 51.69
C LEU A 660 1.51 8.46 50.46
N LYS A 661 0.77 9.56 50.67
CA LYS A 661 0.22 10.36 49.58
C LYS A 661 1.33 10.93 48.68
N ASN A 662 2.38 11.49 49.26
CA ASN A 662 3.49 12.08 48.52
C ASN A 662 4.28 11.02 47.72
N ASN A 663 4.54 9.85 48.32
CA ASN A 663 5.19 8.74 47.61
C ASN A 663 4.33 8.27 46.41
N LEU A 664 3.02 8.14 46.58
CA LEU A 664 2.12 7.76 45.47
C LEU A 664 2.08 8.82 44.36
N MET A 665 2.18 10.11 44.72
CA MET A 665 2.28 11.19 43.75
C MET A 665 3.63 11.18 43.02
N ALA A 666 4.73 10.89 43.71
CA ALA A 666 6.06 10.76 43.11
C ALA A 666 6.11 9.63 42.09
N LEU A 667 5.51 8.47 42.37
CA LEU A 667 5.45 7.33 41.44
C LEU A 667 4.71 7.64 40.13
N ARG A 668 3.83 8.64 40.10
CA ARG A 668 3.15 9.09 38.86
C ARG A 668 4.08 9.80 37.89
N LYS A 669 5.27 10.22 38.34
CA LYS A 669 6.30 10.83 37.49
C LYS A 669 7.16 9.78 36.77
N PHE A 670 7.02 8.50 37.11
CA PHE A 670 7.72 7.39 36.47
C PHE A 670 6.76 6.59 35.57
N ASP A 671 7.32 5.70 34.73
CA ASP A 671 6.53 4.79 33.89
C ASP A 671 5.58 3.92 34.73
N LEU A 672 4.30 3.89 34.36
CA LEU A 672 3.24 3.23 35.12
C LEU A 672 3.49 1.73 35.30
N ASN A 673 3.92 1.04 34.23
CA ASN A 673 4.12 -0.40 34.28
C ASN A 673 5.31 -0.76 35.17
N ARG A 674 6.42 -0.01 35.05
CA ARG A 674 7.59 -0.19 35.93
C ARG A 674 7.24 0.07 37.39
N SER A 675 6.51 1.15 37.69
CA SER A 675 6.04 1.46 39.05
C SER A 675 5.20 0.34 39.64
N LEU A 676 4.25 -0.22 38.87
CA LEU A 676 3.42 -1.34 39.32
C LEU A 676 4.23 -2.61 39.56
N THR A 677 5.17 -2.96 38.67
CA THR A 677 6.04 -4.14 38.84
C THR A 677 6.90 -4.02 40.09
N LYS A 678 7.49 -2.85 40.36
CA LYS A 678 8.31 -2.63 41.55
C LYS A 678 7.49 -2.67 42.84
N ARG A 679 6.29 -2.10 42.84
CA ARG A 679 5.37 -2.21 43.99
C ARG A 679 4.95 -3.65 44.26
N GLN A 680 4.62 -4.43 43.22
CA GLN A 680 4.31 -5.84 43.37
C GLN A 680 5.47 -6.66 43.93
N LYS A 681 6.71 -6.37 43.48
CA LYS A 681 7.94 -6.99 44.03
C LYS A 681 8.01 -6.78 45.54
N TRP A 682 7.87 -5.54 46.01
CA TRP A 682 8.00 -5.23 47.45
C TRP A 682 6.81 -5.71 48.28
N ALA A 683 5.59 -5.64 47.75
CA ALA A 683 4.41 -6.21 48.41
C ALA A 683 4.57 -7.73 48.65
N ARG A 684 5.15 -8.47 47.68
CA ARG A 684 5.46 -9.90 47.84
C ARG A 684 6.56 -10.14 48.86
N ALA A 685 7.65 -9.38 48.80
CA ALA A 685 8.77 -9.54 49.75
C ALA A 685 8.33 -9.28 51.20
N ILE A 686 7.47 -8.27 51.43
CA ILE A 686 6.89 -7.99 52.75
C ILE A 686 5.97 -9.13 53.19
N ALA A 687 5.07 -9.59 52.31
CA ALA A 687 4.15 -10.68 52.63
C ALA A 687 4.86 -12.02 52.91
N ALA A 688 5.99 -12.27 52.23
CA ALA A 688 6.82 -13.46 52.42
C ALA A 688 7.77 -13.37 53.63
N GLY A 689 7.84 -12.22 54.32
CA GLY A 689 8.78 -11.99 55.42
C GLY A 689 10.24 -11.78 54.98
N GLU A 690 10.50 -11.69 53.68
CA GLU A 690 11.84 -11.46 53.09
C GLU A 690 12.30 -10.00 53.26
N HIS A 691 11.37 -9.07 53.50
CA HIS A 691 11.65 -7.67 53.78
C HIS A 691 11.08 -7.25 55.14
N TYR A 692 11.97 -6.83 56.04
CA TYR A 692 11.57 -6.30 57.35
C TYR A 692 11.02 -4.88 57.23
N VAL A 693 9.79 -4.67 57.72
CA VAL A 693 9.17 -3.35 57.82
C VAL A 693 9.36 -2.81 59.25
N PRO A 694 10.17 -1.75 59.46
CA PRO A 694 10.37 -1.17 60.78
C PRO A 694 9.05 -0.71 61.39
N GLY A 695 8.73 -1.16 62.61
CA GLY A 695 7.48 -0.84 63.31
C GLY A 695 6.33 -1.85 63.12
N VAL A 696 6.52 -2.88 62.29
CA VAL A 696 5.63 -4.05 62.22
C VAL A 696 6.22 -5.18 63.07
N PRO A 697 5.46 -5.82 63.98
CA PRO A 697 5.93 -6.98 64.71
C PRO A 697 6.38 -8.07 63.74
N LEU A 698 7.56 -8.65 63.95
CA LEU A 698 7.99 -9.83 63.19
C LEU A 698 6.95 -10.92 63.44
N ALA A 699 6.32 -11.44 62.38
CA ALA A 699 5.50 -12.62 62.49
C ALA A 699 6.38 -13.73 63.06
N SER A 700 6.11 -14.17 64.29
CA SER A 700 6.71 -15.38 64.83
C SER A 700 6.36 -16.52 63.88
N SER A 701 7.37 -17.08 63.21
CA SER A 701 7.21 -18.27 62.38
C SER A 701 6.49 -19.37 63.18
N PRO A 702 5.56 -20.13 62.58
CA PRO A 702 5.32 -21.48 63.06
C PRO A 702 6.59 -22.34 62.93
#